data_AF-A0A494Z8G1-F1
#
_entry.id   AF-A0A494Z8G1-F1
#
_cell.length_a   1.000
_cell.length_b   1.000
_cell.length_c   1.000
_cell.angle_alpha   90.00
_cell.angle_beta   90.00
_cell.angle_gamma   90.00
#
_symmetry.space_group_name_H-M   'P 1'
#
loop_
_entity.id
_entity.type
_entity.pdbx_description
1 polymer ?
#
loop_
_entity_poly.entity_id
_entity_poly.type
_entity_poly.pdbx_seq_one_letter_code
_entity_poly.pdbx_strand_id
1 'polypeptide(L)'
;MKKALLSLLFLTISMLLLPIQKSNAQEVEPIVKVKLVNYLGDKKEITLKPNGNYLTSDGNIVLKANESYTLKQVSGKLSLYKEGLLLGTYQTFSAMPSFTTSQLSINNRPYLGSFDFIVENNYVRPINSVYMEDYLKGVVPNEMYPSWNVEALKTQAVAARTYATSYLNREIINDTISYQVYGGYVWTSNTTRAVDETKGEVLHYNGRLIDAVYSSSNGGMTESNANAWGNTQVPYLPIKEDPYDPKFVWNFSFNKTQIDLTKLNLSKYSTWWTSTKERDPLIASNIKAWLNKNGYTDKELKITAIPTFSLSNPGSGGRVKNGSITVEFLVKDLVDKTGKLVPQRVTFTNGNATKIRAMIGNRVMLSYLVDEVKSDTDVVRVTGRGDGHGVGMSQWGAQKMADIGGKTYDEILKFYYKDISIVKVYNPIANIISPFPIEPIKQPIGGIGGGTDADNYIDRIAPSISELASSYNANKKITLSYTINETANTSIYVKDSNGVILQYLIKILEQSPGKYEISWDVSSIKNGTYTFGIITTDLAGNTSSAIHKHTLNIPKDVIAPSITNIGTTYNISTKNVSFNYTINEPAKISVYVKNAKGTLVKQLETNTEKTKGKQTVLWDVSKIANGNYTFVITAEDLAKNKSTKTHAFTLLKTNIGKVSGTDVLIRQNASTNSPSIGKLQIDNTVLILNNSGAWYYVQYGKKKGYVYAKYINIIR
;
A
#
# COMPACT_ATOMS: atom_id res chain seq x y z
N MET A 1 -15.20 -46.40 -15.44
CA MET A 1 -15.46 -46.56 -13.99
C MET A 1 -14.60 -45.53 -13.27
N LYS A 2 -15.12 -44.34 -12.91
CA LYS A 2 -15.82 -44.06 -11.65
C LYS A 2 -15.18 -44.77 -10.44
N LYS A 3 -14.66 -43.95 -9.51
CA LYS A 3 -14.46 -44.19 -8.07
C LYS A 3 -13.25 -45.04 -7.64
N ALA A 4 -12.15 -44.39 -7.28
CA ALA A 4 -11.30 -44.76 -6.14
C ALA A 4 -10.25 -43.64 -5.86
N LEU A 5 -10.73 -42.38 -5.82
CA LEU A 5 -9.94 -41.21 -5.44
C LEU A 5 -10.26 -40.79 -3.98
N LEU A 6 -10.70 -41.74 -3.17
CA LEU A 6 -11.12 -41.50 -1.80
C LEU A 6 -10.20 -42.30 -0.89
N SER A 7 -9.76 -41.64 0.18
CA SER A 7 -9.03 -42.20 1.33
C SER A 7 -7.66 -42.79 1.06
N LEU A 8 -6.61 -41.95 1.01
CA LEU A 8 -5.45 -42.11 1.91
C LEU A 8 -4.53 -40.87 1.88
N LEU A 9 -5.12 -39.68 1.71
CA LEU A 9 -4.48 -38.38 1.96
C LEU A 9 -4.78 -37.92 3.39
N PHE A 10 -4.70 -38.84 4.34
CA PHE A 10 -4.76 -38.55 5.76
C PHE A 10 -3.56 -39.23 6.40
N LEU A 11 -2.88 -38.48 7.25
CA LEU A 11 -1.74 -38.86 8.08
C LEU A 11 -0.38 -38.96 7.36
N THR A 12 0.36 -37.86 7.46
CA THR A 12 1.75 -37.78 8.00
C THR A 12 2.55 -36.62 7.36
N ILE A 13 1.93 -35.45 7.20
CA ILE A 13 2.66 -34.17 7.17
C ILE A 13 2.15 -33.38 8.37
N SER A 14 2.45 -33.90 9.55
CA SER A 14 2.50 -33.13 10.78
C SER A 14 3.96 -33.09 11.18
N MET A 15 4.38 -31.90 11.60
CA MET A 15 5.67 -31.53 12.19
C MET A 15 6.79 -31.08 11.25
N LEU A 16 7.20 -29.84 11.55
CA LEU A 16 8.47 -29.17 11.24
C LEU A 16 8.47 -28.19 10.05
N LEU A 17 7.54 -27.25 10.07
CA LEU A 17 7.76 -25.89 9.55
C LEU A 17 7.61 -24.90 10.72
N LEU A 18 8.72 -24.61 11.40
CA LEU A 18 8.86 -23.35 12.13
C LEU A 18 9.38 -22.32 11.12
N PRO A 19 8.66 -21.22 10.82
CA PRO A 19 9.17 -20.18 9.94
C PRO A 19 10.19 -19.32 10.70
N ILE A 20 11.44 -19.31 10.23
CA ILE A 20 12.47 -18.37 10.69
C ILE A 20 12.06 -16.96 10.22
N GLN A 21 11.83 -16.08 11.20
CA GLN A 21 11.50 -14.67 11.02
C GLN A 21 12.61 -13.93 10.25
N LYS A 22 12.22 -13.16 9.22
CA LYS A 22 13.08 -12.13 8.63
C LYS A 22 13.09 -10.92 9.56
N SER A 23 14.26 -10.48 10.01
CA SER A 23 14.42 -9.14 10.58
C SER A 23 14.44 -8.12 9.43
N ASN A 24 13.29 -7.55 9.10
CA ASN A 24 13.24 -6.32 8.31
C ASN A 24 13.71 -5.17 9.21
N ALA A 25 14.62 -4.32 8.74
CA ALA A 25 14.81 -3.02 9.36
C ALA A 25 13.47 -2.28 9.31
N GLN A 26 12.99 -1.84 10.47
CA GLN A 26 11.64 -1.33 10.59
C GLN A 26 11.55 0.09 10.04
N GLU A 27 10.66 0.32 9.07
CA GLU A 27 10.50 1.63 8.45
C GLU A 27 9.90 2.63 9.45
N VAL A 28 10.11 3.94 9.21
CA VAL A 28 9.47 5.03 9.95
C VAL A 28 8.02 5.15 9.49
N GLU A 29 7.11 5.49 10.40
CA GLU A 29 5.69 5.75 10.07
C GLU A 29 5.54 6.67 8.84
N PRO A 30 4.84 6.22 7.77
CA PRO A 30 4.71 6.99 6.54
C PRO A 30 3.72 8.15 6.67
N ILE A 31 3.91 9.16 5.81
CA ILE A 31 3.00 10.29 5.66
C ILE A 31 2.04 10.00 4.50
N VAL A 32 0.74 10.08 4.77
CA VAL A 32 -0.34 10.00 3.79
C VAL A 32 -0.65 11.42 3.30
N LYS A 33 -0.76 11.59 1.98
CA LYS A 33 -1.21 12.83 1.36
C LYS A 33 -2.65 12.68 0.90
N VAL A 34 -3.51 13.57 1.38
CA VAL A 34 -4.95 13.53 1.11
C VAL A 34 -5.41 14.85 0.52
N LYS A 35 -5.91 14.81 -0.70
CA LYS A 35 -6.60 15.93 -1.34
C LYS A 35 -7.99 16.10 -0.73
N LEU A 36 -8.29 17.28 -0.18
CA LEU A 36 -9.56 17.56 0.49
C LEU A 36 -10.63 18.06 -0.51
N VAL A 37 -11.58 17.19 -0.86
CA VAL A 37 -12.63 17.38 -1.87
C VAL A 37 -14.03 17.17 -1.28
N ASN A 38 -14.21 16.13 -0.49
CA ASN A 38 -15.52 15.63 -0.04
C ASN A 38 -16.28 16.67 0.78
N TYR A 39 -15.70 17.13 1.88
CA TYR A 39 -16.36 18.08 2.79
C TYR A 39 -16.18 19.54 2.36
N LEU A 40 -15.07 19.84 1.69
CA LEU A 40 -14.77 21.20 1.24
C LEU A 40 -15.57 21.59 0.00
N GLY A 41 -15.74 20.64 -0.92
CA GLY A 41 -16.25 20.89 -2.27
C GLY A 41 -15.33 21.82 -3.07
N ASP A 42 -15.93 22.49 -4.05
CA ASP A 42 -15.26 23.45 -4.91
C ASP A 42 -15.49 24.87 -4.38
N LYS A 43 -14.42 25.46 -3.83
CA LYS A 43 -14.45 26.78 -3.18
C LYS A 43 -13.35 27.68 -3.72
N LYS A 44 -13.72 28.89 -4.13
CA LYS A 44 -12.75 29.94 -4.49
C LYS A 44 -12.12 30.61 -3.26
N GLU A 45 -12.73 30.44 -2.10
CA GLU A 45 -12.34 31.07 -0.84
C GLU A 45 -12.57 30.09 0.31
N ILE A 46 -11.59 29.99 1.21
CA ILE A 46 -11.65 29.15 2.40
C ILE A 46 -11.14 29.92 3.62
N THR A 47 -11.64 29.56 4.80
CA THR A 47 -11.18 30.07 6.09
C THR A 47 -10.20 29.09 6.72
N LEU A 48 -9.10 29.61 7.25
CA LEU A 48 -8.08 28.88 8.00
C LEU A 48 -8.07 29.40 9.45
N LYS A 49 -8.25 28.51 10.42
CA LYS A 49 -8.18 28.85 11.86
C LYS A 49 -7.34 27.81 12.60
N PRO A 50 -6.05 28.08 12.85
CA PRO A 50 -5.21 27.21 13.65
C PRO A 50 -5.58 27.24 15.14
N ASN A 51 -5.40 26.13 15.87
CA ASN A 51 -5.46 26.11 17.35
C ASN A 51 -4.07 26.16 18.02
N GLY A 52 -3.02 25.95 17.24
CA GLY A 52 -1.60 26.08 17.58
C GLY A 52 -0.89 26.67 16.38
N ASN A 53 0.29 27.27 16.53
CA ASN A 53 0.91 28.03 15.45
C ASN A 53 1.19 27.16 14.20
N TYR A 54 0.98 27.74 13.01
CA TYR A 54 1.37 27.15 11.73
C TYR A 54 2.32 28.08 10.99
N LEU A 55 3.50 27.59 10.64
CA LEU A 55 4.48 28.32 9.85
C LEU A 55 4.24 28.11 8.36
N THR A 56 4.42 29.18 7.60
CA THR A 56 4.23 29.16 6.15
C THR A 56 5.51 28.81 5.40
N SER A 57 5.39 28.35 4.15
CA SER A 57 6.50 27.82 3.35
C SER A 57 7.70 28.76 3.13
N ASP A 58 7.48 30.07 3.21
CA ASP A 58 8.52 31.09 3.07
C ASP A 58 9.08 31.56 4.43
N GLY A 59 8.51 31.07 5.55
CA GLY A 59 8.89 31.43 6.91
C GLY A 59 8.48 32.85 7.33
N ASN A 60 7.88 33.63 6.43
CA ASN A 60 7.59 35.05 6.67
C ASN A 60 6.31 35.26 7.45
N ILE A 61 5.36 34.31 7.36
CA ILE A 61 4.08 34.38 8.05
C ILE A 61 3.94 33.20 9.01
N VAL A 62 3.55 33.51 10.24
CA VAL A 62 3.06 32.54 11.22
C VAL A 62 1.56 32.72 11.34
N LEU A 63 0.80 31.70 10.98
CA LEU A 63 -0.62 31.62 11.30
C LEU A 63 -0.75 31.34 12.80
N LYS A 64 -1.02 32.38 13.58
CA LYS A 64 -1.05 32.30 15.05
C LYS A 64 -2.28 31.58 15.54
N ALA A 65 -2.12 30.82 16.62
CA ALA A 65 -3.20 30.12 17.31
C ALA A 65 -4.42 31.03 17.55
N ASN A 66 -5.61 30.48 17.30
CA ASN A 66 -6.92 31.10 17.49
C ASN A 66 -7.25 32.30 16.60
N GLU A 67 -6.33 32.75 15.74
CA GLU A 67 -6.61 33.78 14.74
C GLU A 67 -7.28 33.20 13.48
N SER A 68 -8.03 34.04 12.76
CA SER A 68 -8.74 33.64 11.54
C SER A 68 -8.09 34.27 10.30
N TYR A 69 -7.87 33.43 9.29
CA TYR A 69 -7.27 33.81 8.02
C TYR A 69 -8.17 33.38 6.87
N THR A 70 -8.09 34.07 5.75
CA THR A 70 -8.84 33.73 4.54
C THR A 70 -7.87 33.49 3.38
N LEU A 71 -7.99 32.35 2.71
CA LEU A 71 -7.21 32.02 1.52
C LEU A 71 -8.12 32.03 0.29
N LYS A 72 -7.79 32.87 -0.68
CA LYS A 72 -8.59 33.07 -1.91
C LYS A 72 -7.82 32.66 -3.15
N GLN A 73 -8.50 32.04 -4.10
CA GLN A 73 -8.03 31.92 -5.46
C GLN A 73 -8.33 33.21 -6.21
N VAL A 74 -7.29 33.89 -6.70
CA VAL A 74 -7.39 35.14 -7.47
C VAL A 74 -6.46 35.03 -8.68
N SER A 75 -7.02 35.10 -9.89
CA SER A 75 -6.27 35.09 -11.15
C SER A 75 -5.24 33.95 -11.27
N GLY A 76 -5.61 32.75 -10.82
CA GLY A 76 -4.74 31.56 -10.88
C GLY A 76 -3.72 31.45 -9.74
N LYS A 77 -3.70 32.39 -8.79
CA LYS A 77 -2.82 32.38 -7.61
C LYS A 77 -3.62 32.28 -6.32
N LEU A 78 -2.94 32.03 -5.21
CA LEU A 78 -3.50 31.99 -3.86
C LEU A 78 -3.12 33.25 -3.09
N SER A 79 -4.11 34.01 -2.60
CA SER A 79 -3.90 35.22 -1.81
C SER A 79 -4.40 35.01 -0.38
N LEU A 80 -3.51 35.22 0.59
CA LEU A 80 -3.79 35.05 2.03
C LEU A 80 -4.15 36.40 2.65
N TYR A 81 -5.22 36.43 3.42
CA TYR A 81 -5.72 37.62 4.11
C TYR A 81 -5.91 37.38 5.61
N LYS A 82 -5.76 38.44 6.40
CA LYS A 82 -6.21 38.51 7.80
C LYS A 82 -6.99 39.82 7.97
N GLU A 83 -8.21 39.74 8.50
CA GLU A 83 -9.07 40.93 8.73
C GLU A 83 -9.23 41.83 7.47
N GLY A 84 -9.23 41.22 6.28
CA GLY A 84 -9.32 41.93 5.00
C GLY A 84 -8.00 42.47 4.46
N LEU A 85 -6.93 42.50 5.27
CA LEU A 85 -5.59 42.88 4.83
C LEU A 85 -4.91 41.74 4.08
N LEU A 86 -4.41 42.01 2.87
CA LEU A 86 -3.61 41.07 2.09
C LEU A 86 -2.25 40.88 2.76
N LEU A 87 -1.94 39.65 3.19
CA LEU A 87 -0.66 39.29 3.78
C LEU A 87 0.35 38.79 2.74
N GLY A 88 -0.12 38.19 1.65
CA GLY A 88 0.76 37.70 0.59
C GLY A 88 0.02 36.97 -0.53
N THR A 89 0.71 36.80 -1.67
CA THR A 89 0.20 36.06 -2.84
C THR A 89 1.22 35.03 -3.29
N TYR A 90 0.75 33.81 -3.53
CA TYR A 90 1.55 32.62 -3.69
C TYR A 90 1.09 31.80 -4.89
N GLN A 91 2.02 31.11 -5.55
CA GLN A 91 1.67 30.06 -6.52
C GLN A 91 1.18 28.80 -5.79
N THR A 92 1.93 28.42 -4.77
CA THR A 92 1.62 27.36 -3.81
C THR A 92 1.83 27.94 -2.42
N PHE A 93 0.90 27.68 -1.51
CA PHE A 93 0.98 28.14 -0.13
C PHE A 93 1.05 26.91 0.75
N SER A 94 2.11 26.72 1.53
CA SER A 94 2.16 25.63 2.51
C SER A 94 2.04 26.17 3.93
N ALA A 95 1.35 25.42 4.78
CA ALA A 95 1.20 25.70 6.20
C ALA A 95 1.58 24.45 7.00
N MET A 96 2.48 24.60 7.96
CA MET A 96 3.02 23.50 8.72
C MET A 96 2.91 23.78 10.22
N PRO A 97 2.42 22.83 11.02
CA PRO A 97 2.23 23.07 12.43
C PRO A 97 3.58 23.16 13.17
N SER A 98 3.66 24.04 14.16
CA SER A 98 4.79 24.07 15.11
C SER A 98 4.86 22.81 15.96
N PHE A 99 3.70 22.22 16.28
CA PHE A 99 3.58 20.97 17.03
C PHE A 99 2.71 19.98 16.28
N THR A 100 3.08 18.71 16.22
CA THR A 100 2.29 17.67 15.53
C THR A 100 0.86 17.50 16.06
N THR A 101 0.58 17.98 17.28
CA THR A 101 -0.77 18.02 17.89
C THR A 101 -1.59 19.25 17.49
N SER A 102 -0.98 20.25 16.85
CA SER A 102 -1.66 21.46 16.39
C SER A 102 -2.58 21.13 15.23
N GLN A 103 -3.77 21.69 15.26
CA GLN A 103 -4.83 21.52 14.28
C GLN A 103 -5.01 22.79 13.46
N LEU A 104 -5.20 22.63 12.15
CA LEU A 104 -5.68 23.69 11.28
C LEU A 104 -7.14 23.41 10.94
N SER A 105 -8.03 24.31 11.36
CA SER A 105 -9.42 24.24 10.93
C SER A 105 -9.58 24.88 9.55
N ILE A 106 -10.03 24.10 8.58
CA ILE A 106 -10.39 24.59 7.24
C ILE A 106 -11.92 24.58 7.13
N ASN A 107 -12.52 25.76 6.98
CA ASN A 107 -13.98 25.95 7.01
C ASN A 107 -14.63 25.23 8.21
N ASN A 108 -14.10 25.48 9.41
CA ASN A 108 -14.54 24.91 10.69
C ASN A 108 -14.31 23.40 10.88
N ARG A 109 -13.69 22.70 9.92
CA ARG A 109 -13.29 21.31 10.12
C ARG A 109 -11.82 21.22 10.51
N PRO A 110 -11.48 20.64 11.68
CA PRO A 110 -10.10 20.53 12.14
C PRO A 110 -9.37 19.38 11.44
N TYR A 111 -8.09 19.59 11.15
CA TYR A 111 -7.19 18.61 10.57
C TYR A 111 -5.82 18.72 11.26
N LEU A 112 -5.12 17.59 11.39
CA LEU A 112 -3.72 17.56 11.85
C LEU A 112 -2.76 17.54 10.66
N GLY A 113 -1.47 17.72 10.96
CA GLY A 113 -0.40 17.62 9.97
C GLY A 113 -0.21 18.92 9.21
N SER A 114 0.52 18.84 8.10
CA SER A 114 0.81 19.99 7.24
C SER A 114 -0.13 20.06 6.04
N PHE A 115 -0.15 21.20 5.38
CA PHE A 115 -1.00 21.48 4.25
C PHE A 115 -0.20 22.13 3.14
N ASP A 116 -0.36 21.62 1.92
CA ASP A 116 -0.07 22.35 0.70
C ASP A 116 -1.39 22.81 0.11
N PHE A 117 -1.50 24.09 -0.22
CA PHE A 117 -2.64 24.66 -0.91
C PHE A 117 -2.26 24.97 -2.35
N ILE A 118 -3.08 24.51 -3.29
CA ILE A 118 -2.91 24.72 -4.73
C ILE A 118 -4.18 25.30 -5.36
N VAL A 119 -4.06 25.82 -6.58
CA VAL A 119 -5.21 26.13 -7.43
C VAL A 119 -5.51 24.93 -8.32
N GLU A 120 -6.72 24.39 -8.22
CA GLU A 120 -7.22 23.28 -9.04
C GLU A 120 -8.58 23.66 -9.63
N ASN A 121 -8.71 23.67 -10.96
CA ASN A 121 -9.96 24.03 -11.66
C ASN A 121 -10.58 25.37 -11.22
N ASN A 122 -9.74 26.41 -11.00
CA ASN A 122 -10.14 27.71 -10.43
C ASN A 122 -10.64 27.69 -8.98
N TYR A 123 -10.39 26.62 -8.22
CA TYR A 123 -10.72 26.51 -6.80
C TYR A 123 -9.47 26.34 -5.94
N VAL A 124 -9.57 26.70 -4.67
CA VAL A 124 -8.54 26.41 -3.67
C VAL A 124 -8.64 24.94 -3.29
N ARG A 125 -7.55 24.19 -3.47
CA ARG A 125 -7.48 22.78 -3.10
C ARG A 125 -6.40 22.53 -2.05
N PRO A 126 -6.78 22.22 -0.80
CA PRO A 126 -5.84 21.75 0.20
C PRO A 126 -5.43 20.29 -0.05
N ILE A 127 -4.15 20.01 0.14
CA ILE A 127 -3.53 18.69 0.20
C ILE A 127 -2.97 18.55 1.62
N ASN A 128 -3.61 17.72 2.43
CA ASN A 128 -3.20 17.47 3.79
C ASN A 128 -2.16 16.34 3.84
N SER A 129 -0.99 16.62 4.40
CA SER A 129 0.06 15.64 4.69
C SER A 129 0.01 15.28 6.17
N VAL A 130 -0.37 14.05 6.47
CA VAL A 130 -0.66 13.57 7.83
C VAL A 130 -0.05 12.19 8.03
N TYR A 131 0.40 11.89 9.26
CA TYR A 131 0.94 10.57 9.59
C TYR A 131 -0.12 9.48 9.44
N MET A 132 0.29 8.28 9.01
CA MET A 132 -0.63 7.18 8.71
C MET A 132 -1.57 6.85 9.87
N GLU A 133 -1.10 6.81 11.11
CA GLU A 133 -1.96 6.46 12.25
C GLU A 133 -2.96 7.59 12.55
N ASP A 134 -2.55 8.85 12.41
CA ASP A 134 -3.41 10.02 12.58
C ASP A 134 -4.45 10.13 11.46
N TYR A 135 -4.06 9.76 10.24
CA TYR A 135 -4.95 9.61 9.09
C TYR A 135 -6.03 8.56 9.36
N LEU A 136 -5.64 7.38 9.85
CA LEU A 136 -6.56 6.28 10.12
C LEU A 136 -7.55 6.61 11.25
N LYS A 137 -7.13 7.40 12.25
CA LYS A 137 -8.04 7.93 13.28
C LYS A 137 -9.07 8.91 12.71
N GLY A 138 -8.84 9.48 11.53
CA GLY A 138 -9.83 10.22 10.75
C GLY A 138 -10.65 9.37 9.78
N VAL A 139 -10.15 8.20 9.37
CA VAL A 139 -10.85 7.28 8.43
C VAL A 139 -11.79 6.33 9.16
N VAL A 140 -11.30 5.56 10.13
CA VAL A 140 -12.05 4.50 10.81
C VAL A 140 -13.40 4.97 11.36
N PRO A 141 -13.54 6.12 12.07
CA PRO A 141 -14.84 6.59 12.55
C PRO A 141 -15.82 7.07 11.46
N ASN A 142 -15.36 7.26 10.21
CA ASN A 142 -16.23 7.57 9.08
C ASN A 142 -16.58 6.35 8.23
N GLU A 143 -15.83 5.25 8.37
CA GLU A 143 -16.08 3.99 7.69
C GLU A 143 -16.91 3.02 8.54
N MET A 144 -16.73 3.04 9.86
CA MET A 144 -17.49 2.24 10.82
C MET A 144 -17.99 3.08 11.98
N TYR A 145 -19.11 2.66 12.58
CA TYR A 145 -19.65 3.35 13.75
C TYR A 145 -18.67 3.26 14.93
N PRO A 146 -18.33 4.38 15.58
CA PRO A 146 -17.38 4.37 16.71
C PRO A 146 -17.74 3.47 17.90
N SER A 147 -19.03 3.20 18.09
CA SER A 147 -19.55 2.34 19.16
C SER A 147 -19.44 0.84 18.88
N TRP A 148 -19.00 0.47 17.67
CA TRP A 148 -18.85 -0.93 17.26
C TRP A 148 -17.73 -1.65 18.01
N ASN A 149 -17.74 -2.96 17.88
CA ASN A 149 -16.81 -3.84 18.58
C ASN A 149 -15.38 -3.49 18.20
N VAL A 150 -14.49 -3.40 19.19
CA VAL A 150 -13.09 -3.02 18.94
C VAL A 150 -12.41 -3.97 17.96
N GLU A 151 -12.75 -5.26 17.95
CA GLU A 151 -12.16 -6.22 17.00
C GLU A 151 -12.62 -5.96 15.55
N ALA A 152 -13.86 -5.51 15.35
CA ALA A 152 -14.34 -5.08 14.04
C ALA A 152 -13.63 -3.78 13.60
N LEU A 153 -13.47 -2.83 14.52
CA LEU A 153 -12.74 -1.57 14.27
C LEU A 153 -11.25 -1.83 13.97
N LYS A 154 -10.61 -2.78 14.63
CA LYS A 154 -9.23 -3.21 14.35
C LYS A 154 -9.11 -3.81 12.95
N THR A 155 -10.08 -4.66 12.58
CA THR A 155 -10.16 -5.25 11.24
C THR A 155 -10.18 -4.13 10.18
N GLN A 156 -11.01 -3.11 10.39
CA GLN A 156 -11.08 -1.95 9.50
C GLN A 156 -9.82 -1.08 9.52
N ALA A 157 -9.19 -0.89 10.67
CA ALA A 157 -7.93 -0.16 10.77
C ALA A 157 -6.82 -0.82 9.94
N VAL A 158 -6.67 -2.15 10.04
CA VAL A 158 -5.67 -2.91 9.26
C VAL A 158 -5.98 -2.90 7.76
N ALA A 159 -7.25 -3.10 7.37
CA ALA A 159 -7.66 -3.03 5.98
C ALA A 159 -7.44 -1.62 5.39
N ALA A 160 -7.83 -0.58 6.12
CA ALA A 160 -7.65 0.81 5.71
C ALA A 160 -6.18 1.20 5.60
N ARG A 161 -5.33 0.77 6.55
CA ARG A 161 -3.88 0.98 6.51
C ARG A 161 -3.25 0.31 5.30
N THR A 162 -3.64 -0.93 5.03
CA THR A 162 -3.18 -1.69 3.86
C THR A 162 -3.57 -0.97 2.57
N TYR A 163 -4.82 -0.51 2.48
CA TYR A 163 -5.31 0.26 1.33
C TYR A 163 -4.50 1.54 1.13
N ALA A 164 -4.39 2.39 2.14
CA ALA A 164 -3.62 3.64 2.05
C ALA A 164 -2.13 3.41 1.72
N THR A 165 -1.53 2.37 2.30
CA THR A 165 -0.12 1.97 2.02
C THR A 165 0.08 1.64 0.55
N SER A 166 -0.92 1.06 -0.12
CA SER A 166 -0.84 0.72 -1.54
C SER A 166 -0.73 1.93 -2.48
N TYR A 167 -1.08 3.13 -1.99
CA TYR A 167 -1.07 4.38 -2.77
C TYR A 167 0.11 5.32 -2.46
N LEU A 168 0.83 5.13 -1.35
CA LEU A 168 1.85 6.09 -0.85
C LEU A 168 2.85 6.57 -1.93
N ASN A 169 3.24 5.68 -2.85
CA ASN A 169 4.21 5.96 -3.91
C ASN A 169 3.60 6.02 -5.32
N ARG A 170 2.27 5.97 -5.44
CA ARG A 170 1.56 5.92 -6.73
C ARG A 170 0.90 7.24 -7.06
N GLU A 171 0.11 7.79 -6.14
CA GLU A 171 -0.67 9.01 -6.36
C GLU A 171 -1.18 9.61 -5.05
N ILE A 172 -1.65 10.86 -5.12
CA ILE A 172 -2.32 11.55 -4.00
C ILE A 172 -3.80 11.12 -3.99
N ILE A 173 -4.20 10.42 -2.94
CA ILE A 173 -5.60 10.02 -2.71
C ILE A 173 -6.46 11.24 -2.34
N ASN A 174 -7.78 11.13 -2.48
CA ASN A 174 -8.73 12.13 -1.98
C ASN A 174 -9.59 11.57 -0.84
N ASP A 175 -10.28 12.45 -0.13
CA ASP A 175 -11.14 12.17 1.04
C ASP A 175 -12.57 11.70 0.69
N THR A 176 -12.82 11.29 -0.56
CA THR A 176 -14.12 10.80 -1.02
C THR A 176 -14.18 9.27 -1.02
N ILE A 177 -15.38 8.72 -1.23
CA ILE A 177 -15.63 7.28 -1.42
C ILE A 177 -14.90 6.66 -2.63
N SER A 178 -14.24 7.47 -3.47
CA SER A 178 -13.37 6.96 -4.54
C SER A 178 -12.12 6.28 -3.97
N TYR A 179 -11.72 6.67 -2.76
CA TYR A 179 -10.66 6.05 -1.98
C TYR A 179 -11.21 5.66 -0.61
N GLN A 180 -11.04 6.52 0.40
CA GLN A 180 -11.52 6.32 1.75
C GLN A 180 -12.03 7.65 2.30
N VAL A 181 -13.11 7.59 3.07
CA VAL A 181 -13.65 8.82 3.66
C VAL A 181 -12.73 9.28 4.79
N TYR A 182 -11.98 10.36 4.55
CA TYR A 182 -11.08 10.94 5.55
C TYR A 182 -11.73 12.15 6.23
N GLY A 183 -11.96 12.02 7.53
CA GLY A 183 -12.68 13.02 8.32
C GLY A 183 -11.86 14.20 8.87
N GLY A 184 -10.53 14.16 8.75
CA GLY A 184 -9.67 15.05 9.54
C GLY A 184 -9.60 14.61 11.01
N TYR A 185 -9.57 15.58 11.93
CA TYR A 185 -9.51 15.33 13.37
C TYR A 185 -10.91 15.08 13.97
N VAL A 186 -11.44 13.88 13.74
CA VAL A 186 -12.76 13.41 14.23
C VAL A 186 -12.62 12.19 15.14
N TRP A 187 -11.52 12.14 15.87
CA TRP A 187 -11.08 10.97 16.60
C TRP A 187 -12.05 10.64 17.74
N THR A 188 -12.25 9.35 17.97
CA THR A 188 -13.04 8.84 19.11
C THR A 188 -12.21 7.82 19.88
N SER A 189 -12.46 7.67 21.19
CA SER A 189 -11.65 6.79 22.04
C SER A 189 -11.55 5.35 21.52
N ASN A 190 -12.69 4.74 21.16
CA ASN A 190 -12.74 3.34 20.74
C ASN A 190 -12.08 3.09 19.37
N THR A 191 -12.29 3.97 18.39
CA THR A 191 -11.63 3.85 17.08
C THR A 191 -10.14 4.18 17.16
N THR A 192 -9.76 5.16 17.99
CA THR A 192 -8.36 5.51 18.28
C THR A 192 -7.63 4.31 18.87
N ARG A 193 -8.24 3.66 19.87
CA ARG A 193 -7.73 2.41 20.46
C ARG A 193 -7.53 1.32 19.41
N ALA A 194 -8.50 1.09 18.52
CA ALA A 194 -8.37 0.08 17.47
C ALA A 194 -7.22 0.36 16.50
N VAL A 195 -7.01 1.64 16.12
CA VAL A 195 -5.88 2.07 15.30
C VAL A 195 -4.56 1.86 16.03
N ASP A 196 -4.46 2.32 17.29
CA ASP A 196 -3.24 2.24 18.08
C ASP A 196 -2.86 0.79 18.43
N GLU A 197 -3.82 -0.10 18.71
CA GLU A 197 -3.59 -1.52 18.99
C GLU A 197 -3.17 -2.33 17.74
N THR A 198 -3.43 -1.82 16.52
CA THR A 198 -3.05 -2.47 15.24
C THR A 198 -1.96 -1.70 14.49
N LYS A 199 -1.24 -0.86 15.21
CA LYS A 199 -0.32 0.11 14.62
C LYS A 199 0.75 -0.55 13.75
N GLY A 200 0.88 -0.06 12.52
CA GLY A 200 1.82 -0.57 11.53
C GLY A 200 1.48 -1.93 10.92
N GLU A 201 0.35 -2.55 11.27
CA GLU A 201 -0.07 -3.83 10.71
C GLU A 201 -0.79 -3.68 9.37
N VAL A 202 -0.32 -4.42 8.36
CA VAL A 202 -0.89 -4.48 7.02
C VAL A 202 -1.06 -5.92 6.55
N LEU A 203 -1.82 -6.11 5.47
CA LEU A 203 -2.13 -7.43 4.89
C LEU A 203 -1.25 -7.74 3.69
N HIS A 204 -0.55 -8.86 3.74
CA HIS A 204 0.25 -9.39 2.64
C HIS A 204 -0.30 -10.71 2.11
N TYR A 205 -0.19 -10.93 0.80
CA TYR A 205 -0.35 -12.21 0.13
C TYR A 205 0.94 -12.52 -0.63
N ASN A 206 1.54 -13.69 -0.40
CA ASN A 206 2.84 -14.08 -0.96
C ASN A 206 3.95 -13.01 -0.79
N GLY A 207 3.98 -12.37 0.39
CA GLY A 207 4.97 -11.36 0.75
C GLY A 207 4.78 -9.99 0.08
N ARG A 208 3.65 -9.77 -0.60
CA ARG A 208 3.29 -8.48 -1.22
C ARG A 208 2.01 -7.93 -0.60
N LEU A 209 1.93 -6.61 -0.48
CA LEU A 209 0.73 -5.89 -0.04
C LEU A 209 -0.48 -6.26 -0.92
N ILE A 210 -1.64 -6.46 -0.32
CA ILE A 210 -2.89 -6.75 -1.05
C ILE A 210 -3.72 -5.47 -1.30
N ASP A 211 -4.67 -5.56 -2.22
CA ASP A 211 -5.76 -4.58 -2.34
C ASP A 211 -6.86 -4.89 -1.31
N ALA A 212 -6.74 -4.33 -0.10
CA ALA A 212 -7.66 -4.56 1.02
C ALA A 212 -8.96 -3.75 0.91
N VAL A 213 -9.76 -4.05 -0.11
CA VAL A 213 -11.04 -3.40 -0.39
C VAL A 213 -12.15 -3.87 0.54
N TYR A 214 -13.07 -2.97 0.89
CA TYR A 214 -14.16 -3.22 1.82
C TYR A 214 -15.42 -2.45 1.44
N SER A 215 -16.59 -2.90 1.91
CA SER A 215 -17.88 -2.23 1.69
C SER A 215 -18.82 -2.44 2.88
N SER A 216 -19.88 -1.63 2.97
CA SER A 216 -20.88 -1.69 4.05
C SER A 216 -21.45 -3.10 4.23
N SER A 217 -22.00 -3.67 3.17
CA SER A 217 -22.58 -5.01 3.19
C SER A 217 -22.42 -5.72 1.86
N ASN A 218 -22.02 -6.99 1.89
CA ASN A 218 -21.91 -7.82 0.70
C ASN A 218 -23.22 -8.56 0.35
N GLY A 219 -24.28 -8.40 1.14
CA GLY A 219 -25.59 -9.01 0.89
C GLY A 219 -25.64 -10.53 1.14
N GLY A 220 -24.64 -11.09 1.81
CA GLY A 220 -24.49 -12.51 2.13
C GLY A 220 -23.59 -13.30 1.17
N MET A 221 -23.00 -12.63 0.18
CA MET A 221 -22.07 -13.24 -0.79
C MET A 221 -21.01 -12.22 -1.20
N THR A 222 -19.75 -12.53 -0.90
CA THR A 222 -18.60 -11.74 -1.35
C THR A 222 -18.42 -11.81 -2.87
N GLU A 223 -17.73 -10.82 -3.44
CA GLU A 223 -17.47 -10.73 -4.88
C GLU A 223 -15.97 -10.75 -5.21
N SER A 224 -15.63 -11.16 -6.42
CA SER A 224 -14.27 -11.05 -6.96
C SER A 224 -13.99 -9.68 -7.58
N ASN A 225 -12.74 -9.24 -7.50
CA ASN A 225 -12.27 -8.04 -8.19
C ASN A 225 -12.45 -8.11 -9.72
N ALA A 226 -12.33 -9.30 -10.32
CA ALA A 226 -12.52 -9.52 -11.74
C ALA A 226 -13.97 -9.29 -12.19
N ASN A 227 -14.94 -9.77 -11.43
CA ASN A 227 -16.35 -9.52 -11.74
C ASN A 227 -16.74 -8.05 -11.51
N ALA A 228 -16.22 -7.43 -10.46
CA ALA A 228 -16.57 -6.06 -10.11
C ALA A 228 -15.93 -5.02 -11.03
N TRP A 229 -14.68 -5.23 -11.47
CA TRP A 229 -13.88 -4.21 -12.15
C TRP A 229 -13.23 -4.67 -13.46
N GLY A 230 -13.38 -5.93 -13.87
CA GLY A 230 -12.82 -6.45 -15.13
C GLY A 230 -11.32 -6.77 -15.10
N ASN A 231 -10.68 -6.69 -13.93
CA ASN A 231 -9.26 -6.96 -13.76
C ASN A 231 -8.98 -8.47 -13.66
N THR A 232 -7.70 -8.88 -13.67
CA THR A 232 -7.34 -10.28 -13.41
C THR A 232 -7.75 -10.67 -11.99
N GLN A 233 -8.41 -11.81 -11.84
CA GLN A 233 -8.86 -12.29 -10.53
C GLN A 233 -7.66 -12.53 -9.60
N VAL A 234 -7.73 -11.99 -8.39
CA VAL A 234 -6.72 -12.22 -7.35
C VAL A 234 -7.18 -13.31 -6.37
N PRO A 235 -6.27 -14.22 -5.92
CA PRO A 235 -6.67 -15.35 -5.07
C PRO A 235 -7.19 -14.95 -3.68
N TYR A 236 -6.72 -13.81 -3.15
CA TYR A 236 -7.08 -13.33 -1.81
C TYR A 236 -8.45 -12.64 -1.75
N LEU A 237 -9.15 -12.43 -2.88
CA LEU A 237 -10.53 -11.89 -2.93
C LEU A 237 -11.49 -12.95 -3.52
N PRO A 238 -11.76 -14.05 -2.80
CA PRO A 238 -12.63 -15.11 -3.29
C PRO A 238 -14.11 -14.70 -3.28
N ILE A 239 -14.89 -15.31 -4.15
CA ILE A 239 -16.35 -15.34 -4.05
C ILE A 239 -16.72 -16.45 -3.09
N LYS A 240 -17.42 -16.11 -2.01
CA LYS A 240 -17.91 -17.06 -1.01
C LYS A 240 -19.08 -16.49 -0.22
N GLU A 241 -19.87 -17.39 0.35
CA GLU A 241 -20.94 -17.01 1.27
C GLU A 241 -20.40 -16.28 2.49
N ASP A 242 -21.18 -15.31 2.95
CA ASP A 242 -20.97 -14.59 4.20
C ASP A 242 -22.21 -14.73 5.08
N PRO A 243 -22.22 -15.69 6.04
CA PRO A 243 -23.35 -15.88 6.94
C PRO A 243 -23.45 -14.79 8.01
N TYR A 244 -22.41 -13.96 8.17
CA TYR A 244 -22.34 -12.90 9.17
C TYR A 244 -22.89 -11.57 8.64
N ASP A 245 -22.88 -11.37 7.33
CA ASP A 245 -23.56 -10.23 6.73
C ASP A 245 -25.07 -10.26 7.08
N PRO A 246 -25.67 -9.14 7.51
CA PRO A 246 -27.09 -9.07 7.86
C PRO A 246 -28.01 -9.14 6.64
N LYS A 247 -27.46 -9.19 5.41
CA LYS A 247 -28.19 -9.30 4.15
C LYS A 247 -29.16 -8.15 3.94
N PHE A 248 -28.71 -6.91 4.19
CA PHE A 248 -29.57 -5.71 4.10
C PHE A 248 -30.34 -5.69 2.79
N VAL A 249 -31.66 -5.70 2.89
CA VAL A 249 -32.54 -5.63 1.74
C VAL A 249 -32.73 -4.17 1.35
N TRP A 250 -32.55 -3.87 0.08
CA TRP A 250 -32.98 -2.61 -0.52
C TRP A 250 -34.02 -2.90 -1.60
N ASN A 251 -34.93 -1.95 -1.79
CA ASN A 251 -35.94 -2.03 -2.82
C ASN A 251 -36.29 -0.64 -3.33
N PHE A 252 -36.76 -0.58 -4.57
CA PHE A 252 -37.34 0.62 -5.14
C PHE A 252 -38.39 0.26 -6.18
N SER A 253 -39.29 1.20 -6.45
CA SER A 253 -40.28 1.08 -7.51
C SER A 253 -40.46 2.40 -8.23
N PHE A 254 -40.90 2.33 -9.48
CA PHE A 254 -41.29 3.51 -10.25
C PHE A 254 -42.35 3.16 -11.29
N ASN A 255 -43.15 4.16 -11.64
CA ASN A 255 -44.14 4.08 -12.71
C ASN A 255 -43.45 4.13 -14.07
N LYS A 256 -43.88 3.31 -15.02
CA LYS A 256 -43.42 3.39 -16.41
C LYS A 256 -43.86 4.70 -17.07
N THR A 257 -45.01 5.24 -16.71
CA THR A 257 -45.44 6.58 -17.15
C THR A 257 -45.22 7.59 -16.03
N GLN A 258 -44.34 8.56 -16.25
CA GLN A 258 -44.03 9.64 -15.31
C GLN A 258 -44.94 10.86 -15.51
N ILE A 259 -45.27 11.18 -16.76
CA ILE A 259 -46.21 12.24 -17.13
C ILE A 259 -47.09 11.73 -18.26
N ASP A 260 -48.40 11.79 -18.06
CA ASP A 260 -49.39 11.40 -19.07
C ASP A 260 -49.57 12.53 -20.09
N LEU A 261 -48.82 12.46 -21.19
CA LEU A 261 -48.83 13.49 -22.23
C LEU A 261 -50.17 13.61 -22.97
N THR A 262 -51.04 12.60 -22.91
CA THR A 262 -52.35 12.63 -23.58
C THR A 262 -53.28 13.70 -22.98
N LYS A 263 -53.00 14.13 -21.75
CA LYS A 263 -53.76 15.14 -21.02
C LYS A 263 -53.19 16.55 -21.16
N LEU A 264 -52.11 16.73 -21.94
CA LEU A 264 -51.37 17.97 -22.02
C LEU A 264 -51.33 18.53 -23.44
N ASN A 265 -51.49 19.84 -23.56
CA ASN A 265 -51.26 20.53 -24.84
C ASN A 265 -49.77 20.87 -24.97
N LEU A 266 -49.07 20.13 -25.83
CA LEU A 266 -47.62 20.29 -26.05
C LEU A 266 -47.23 21.59 -26.78
N SER A 267 -48.16 22.27 -27.43
CA SER A 267 -47.95 23.59 -28.04
C SER A 267 -48.15 24.73 -27.03
N LYS A 268 -48.75 24.46 -25.86
CA LYS A 268 -48.95 25.43 -24.76
C LYS A 268 -48.22 24.98 -23.49
N TYR A 269 -46.99 24.48 -23.65
CA TYR A 269 -46.28 23.86 -22.53
C TYR A 269 -46.00 24.80 -21.36
N SER A 270 -45.86 26.10 -21.60
CA SER A 270 -45.70 27.11 -20.54
C SER A 270 -46.81 27.10 -19.49
N THR A 271 -48.04 26.65 -19.83
CA THR A 271 -49.17 26.65 -18.88
C THR A 271 -49.11 25.53 -17.85
N TRP A 272 -48.38 24.45 -18.14
CA TRP A 272 -48.35 23.26 -17.29
C TRP A 272 -46.93 22.85 -16.89
N TRP A 273 -45.90 23.37 -17.54
CA TRP A 273 -44.52 22.95 -17.30
C TRP A 273 -44.13 23.10 -15.82
N THR A 274 -44.41 24.25 -15.21
CA THR A 274 -44.05 24.48 -13.80
C THR A 274 -44.89 23.65 -12.83
N SER A 275 -46.18 23.44 -13.11
CA SER A 275 -47.12 22.76 -12.20
C SER A 275 -47.12 21.24 -12.30
N THR A 276 -46.77 20.69 -13.47
CA THR A 276 -46.76 19.24 -13.72
C THR A 276 -45.53 18.60 -13.07
N LYS A 277 -45.76 17.58 -12.24
CA LYS A 277 -44.69 16.84 -11.58
C LYS A 277 -44.63 15.40 -12.10
N GLU A 278 -43.43 14.86 -12.23
CA GLU A 278 -43.23 13.44 -12.47
C GLU A 278 -43.76 12.62 -11.29
N ARG A 279 -44.35 11.45 -11.59
CA ARG A 279 -44.91 10.55 -10.55
C ARG A 279 -43.87 10.06 -9.54
N ASP A 280 -42.63 9.89 -9.97
CA ASP A 280 -41.52 9.42 -9.13
C ASP A 280 -40.38 10.47 -9.09
N PRO A 281 -40.52 11.55 -8.29
CA PRO A 281 -39.61 12.70 -8.34
C PRO A 281 -38.14 12.38 -8.09
N LEU A 282 -37.85 11.41 -7.20
CA LEU A 282 -36.48 11.00 -6.89
C LEU A 282 -35.80 10.32 -8.09
N ILE A 283 -36.46 9.35 -8.71
CA ILE A 283 -35.95 8.64 -9.89
C ILE A 283 -35.83 9.61 -11.06
N ALA A 284 -36.85 10.43 -11.29
CA ALA A 284 -36.82 11.45 -12.33
C ALA A 284 -35.66 12.44 -12.13
N SER A 285 -35.41 12.90 -10.90
CA SER A 285 -34.29 13.79 -10.58
C SER A 285 -32.93 13.14 -10.89
N ASN A 286 -32.73 11.88 -10.49
CA ASN A 286 -31.48 11.14 -10.76
C ASN A 286 -31.23 10.98 -12.27
N ILE A 287 -32.27 10.62 -13.02
CA ILE A 287 -32.19 10.50 -14.49
C ILE A 287 -31.88 11.86 -15.12
N LYS A 288 -32.53 12.95 -14.68
CA LYS A 288 -32.26 14.31 -15.18
C LYS A 288 -30.83 14.75 -14.91
N ALA A 289 -30.29 14.45 -13.72
CA ALA A 289 -28.89 14.72 -13.38
C ALA A 289 -27.92 13.92 -14.26
N TRP A 290 -28.25 12.66 -14.56
CA TRP A 290 -27.48 11.84 -15.49
C TRP A 290 -27.51 12.41 -16.92
N LEU A 291 -28.69 12.76 -17.44
CA LEU A 291 -28.85 13.33 -18.79
C LEU A 291 -28.11 14.67 -18.94
N ASN A 292 -28.13 15.53 -17.93
CA ASN A 292 -27.38 16.78 -17.91
C ASN A 292 -25.87 16.58 -18.08
N LYS A 293 -25.33 15.49 -17.53
CA LYS A 293 -23.93 15.10 -17.67
C LYS A 293 -23.63 14.35 -18.99
N ASN A 294 -24.66 13.96 -19.74
CA ASN A 294 -24.54 13.07 -20.91
C ASN A 294 -25.32 13.62 -22.12
N GLY A 295 -25.02 14.87 -22.52
CA GLY A 295 -25.52 15.46 -23.76
C GLY A 295 -26.62 16.51 -23.63
N TYR A 296 -27.15 16.72 -22.41
CA TYR A 296 -28.21 17.70 -22.14
C TYR A 296 -27.79 18.73 -21.08
N THR A 297 -26.55 19.21 -21.12
CA THR A 297 -25.99 20.14 -20.14
C THR A 297 -26.78 21.44 -20.08
N ASP A 298 -27.07 21.89 -18.85
CA ASP A 298 -27.86 23.09 -18.53
C ASP A 298 -29.26 23.12 -19.16
N LYS A 299 -29.83 21.94 -19.46
CA LYS A 299 -31.19 21.83 -19.99
C LYS A 299 -32.18 21.56 -18.87
N GLU A 300 -33.33 22.25 -18.96
CA GLU A 300 -34.48 21.95 -18.11
C GLU A 300 -35.28 20.81 -18.74
N LEU A 301 -35.42 19.72 -17.98
CA LEU A 301 -35.95 18.44 -18.46
C LEU A 301 -37.18 18.00 -17.66
N LYS A 302 -38.08 17.26 -18.31
CA LYS A 302 -39.13 16.46 -17.66
C LYS A 302 -39.12 15.03 -18.16
N ILE A 303 -39.03 14.07 -17.24
CA ILE A 303 -39.12 12.66 -17.61
C ILE A 303 -40.59 12.32 -17.84
N THR A 304 -40.92 11.74 -18.99
CA THR A 304 -42.30 11.41 -19.37
C THR A 304 -42.59 9.93 -19.22
N ALA A 305 -41.63 9.06 -19.54
CA ALA A 305 -41.78 7.62 -19.36
C ALA A 305 -40.44 6.90 -19.18
N ILE A 306 -40.50 5.72 -18.55
CA ILE A 306 -39.42 4.74 -18.41
C ILE A 306 -39.99 3.37 -18.85
N PRO A 307 -40.27 3.16 -20.14
CA PRO A 307 -41.07 2.03 -20.61
C PRO A 307 -40.34 0.68 -20.51
N THR A 308 -39.00 0.69 -20.50
CA THR A 308 -38.18 -0.52 -20.42
C THR A 308 -37.24 -0.41 -19.24
N PHE A 309 -37.19 -1.45 -18.41
CA PHE A 309 -36.19 -1.61 -17.37
C PHE A 309 -35.94 -3.11 -17.14
N SER A 310 -34.67 -3.50 -17.15
CA SER A 310 -34.23 -4.86 -16.84
C SER A 310 -32.80 -4.84 -16.31
N LEU A 311 -32.47 -5.83 -15.49
CA LEU A 311 -31.12 -6.13 -15.02
C LEU A 311 -30.89 -7.63 -15.25
N SER A 312 -29.72 -8.00 -15.74
CA SER A 312 -29.45 -9.35 -16.24
C SER A 312 -27.98 -9.75 -16.12
N ASN A 313 -27.70 -11.00 -16.50
CA ASN A 313 -26.36 -11.61 -16.55
C ASN A 313 -25.62 -11.53 -15.20
N PRO A 314 -26.17 -12.13 -14.13
CA PRO A 314 -25.45 -12.19 -12.87
C PRO A 314 -24.12 -12.93 -13.04
N GLY A 315 -23.05 -12.37 -12.47
CA GLY A 315 -21.75 -13.04 -12.37
C GLY A 315 -21.76 -14.20 -11.38
N SER A 316 -20.61 -14.83 -11.19
CA SER A 316 -20.44 -15.91 -10.23
C SER A 316 -20.71 -15.50 -8.78
N GLY A 317 -20.60 -14.21 -8.43
CA GLY A 317 -21.00 -13.65 -7.12
C GLY A 317 -22.45 -13.16 -7.06
N GLY A 318 -23.28 -13.48 -8.06
CA GLY A 318 -24.71 -13.15 -8.12
C GLY A 318 -25.02 -11.71 -8.56
N ARG A 319 -24.01 -10.85 -8.72
CA ARG A 319 -24.19 -9.45 -9.09
C ARG A 319 -24.45 -9.28 -10.57
N VAL A 320 -25.50 -8.53 -10.92
CA VAL A 320 -25.87 -8.24 -12.33
C VAL A 320 -24.78 -7.42 -13.02
N LYS A 321 -24.45 -7.81 -14.26
CA LYS A 321 -23.43 -7.12 -15.07
C LYS A 321 -24.04 -6.25 -16.15
N ASN A 322 -25.23 -6.61 -16.63
CA ASN A 322 -25.91 -5.93 -17.73
C ASN A 322 -27.33 -5.53 -17.34
N GLY A 323 -27.94 -4.73 -18.20
CA GLY A 323 -29.37 -4.45 -18.16
C GLY A 323 -29.81 -3.61 -19.35
N SER A 324 -31.10 -3.26 -19.38
CA SER A 324 -31.64 -2.34 -20.36
C SER A 324 -32.52 -1.30 -19.70
N ILE A 325 -32.44 -0.05 -20.14
CA ILE A 325 -33.31 1.04 -19.71
C ILE A 325 -33.65 1.94 -20.91
N THR A 326 -34.93 2.26 -21.06
CA THR A 326 -35.38 3.30 -21.99
C THR A 326 -35.96 4.44 -21.17
N VAL A 327 -35.55 5.66 -21.48
CA VAL A 327 -36.05 6.90 -20.87
C VAL A 327 -36.61 7.78 -21.98
N GLU A 328 -37.85 8.23 -21.79
CA GLU A 328 -38.51 9.22 -22.61
C GLU A 328 -38.68 10.51 -21.80
N PHE A 329 -38.45 11.65 -22.44
CA PHE A 329 -38.43 12.94 -21.77
C PHE A 329 -38.69 14.10 -22.72
N LEU A 330 -38.92 15.27 -22.14
CA LEU A 330 -39.04 16.55 -22.84
C LEU A 330 -37.90 17.47 -22.42
N VAL A 331 -37.43 18.27 -23.37
CA VAL A 331 -36.50 19.37 -23.14
C VAL A 331 -37.29 20.66 -23.27
N LYS A 332 -37.22 21.55 -22.29
CA LYS A 332 -37.91 22.83 -22.36
C LYS A 332 -37.46 23.62 -23.59
N ASP A 333 -38.43 24.25 -24.26
CA ASP A 333 -38.24 25.07 -25.45
C ASP A 333 -37.72 24.32 -26.70
N LEU A 334 -37.52 23.00 -26.62
CA LEU A 334 -37.25 22.18 -27.80
C LEU A 334 -38.55 21.85 -28.52
N VAL A 335 -38.90 22.70 -29.48
CA VAL A 335 -40.14 22.63 -30.25
C VAL A 335 -39.91 22.30 -31.73
N ASP A 336 -40.90 21.70 -32.38
CA ASP A 336 -40.92 21.52 -33.82
C ASP A 336 -41.30 22.83 -34.56
N LYS A 337 -41.41 22.77 -35.88
CA LYS A 337 -41.79 23.91 -36.73
C LYS A 337 -43.18 24.49 -36.42
N THR A 338 -44.02 23.76 -35.69
CA THR A 338 -45.37 24.16 -35.29
C THR A 338 -45.42 24.72 -33.86
N GLY A 339 -44.27 24.80 -33.17
CA GLY A 339 -44.18 25.26 -31.78
C GLY A 339 -44.57 24.19 -30.76
N LYS A 340 -44.72 22.92 -31.17
CA LYS A 340 -45.05 21.80 -30.28
C LYS A 340 -43.78 21.18 -29.70
N LEU A 341 -43.75 20.92 -28.39
CA LEU A 341 -42.60 20.22 -27.77
C LEU A 341 -42.32 18.88 -28.44
N VAL A 342 -41.03 18.59 -28.66
CA VAL A 342 -40.54 17.37 -29.32
C VAL A 342 -40.14 16.32 -28.26
N PRO A 343 -40.85 15.18 -28.16
CA PRO A 343 -40.44 14.08 -27.29
C PRO A 343 -39.05 13.55 -27.67
N GLN A 344 -38.22 13.35 -26.64
CA GLN A 344 -36.88 12.78 -26.74
C GLN A 344 -36.86 11.37 -26.16
N ARG A 345 -35.94 10.54 -26.64
CA ARG A 345 -35.74 9.17 -26.16
C ARG A 345 -34.26 8.82 -26.08
N VAL A 346 -33.88 8.19 -24.97
CA VAL A 346 -32.58 7.55 -24.79
C VAL A 346 -32.81 6.09 -24.42
N THR A 347 -32.18 5.18 -25.16
CA THR A 347 -32.28 3.73 -24.94
C THR A 347 -30.90 3.14 -24.73
N PHE A 348 -30.76 2.41 -23.63
CA PHE A 348 -29.64 1.53 -23.37
C PHE A 348 -30.13 0.09 -23.42
N THR A 349 -29.60 -0.70 -24.34
CA THR A 349 -29.95 -2.11 -24.52
C THR A 349 -28.76 -2.98 -24.17
N ASN A 350 -28.96 -3.92 -23.24
CA ASN A 350 -27.93 -4.84 -22.75
C ASN A 350 -26.61 -4.14 -22.33
N GLY A 351 -26.72 -2.91 -21.86
CA GLY A 351 -25.59 -2.08 -21.44
C GLY A 351 -25.06 -2.48 -20.07
N ASN A 352 -23.89 -1.98 -19.71
CA ASN A 352 -23.29 -2.20 -18.40
C ASN A 352 -24.20 -1.66 -17.27
N ALA A 353 -24.45 -2.49 -16.26
CA ALA A 353 -25.33 -2.18 -15.14
C ALA A 353 -24.89 -0.92 -14.35
N THR A 354 -23.61 -0.56 -14.37
CA THR A 354 -23.10 0.69 -13.76
C THR A 354 -23.73 1.94 -14.37
N LYS A 355 -23.99 1.97 -15.68
CA LYS A 355 -24.66 3.11 -16.33
C LYS A 355 -26.12 3.22 -15.88
N ILE A 356 -26.80 2.08 -15.76
CA ILE A 356 -28.19 2.01 -15.30
C ILE A 356 -28.28 2.45 -13.84
N ARG A 357 -27.39 1.93 -12.98
CA ARG A 357 -27.31 2.35 -11.58
C ARG A 357 -27.04 3.85 -11.44
N ALA A 358 -26.21 4.43 -12.30
CA ALA A 358 -25.96 5.87 -12.30
C ALA A 358 -27.20 6.70 -12.69
N MET A 359 -28.09 6.17 -13.54
CA MET A 359 -29.38 6.81 -13.87
C MET A 359 -30.39 6.69 -12.73
N ILE A 360 -30.50 5.50 -12.13
CA ILE A 360 -31.45 5.24 -11.03
C ILE A 360 -31.02 5.93 -9.73
N GLY A 361 -29.71 6.00 -9.48
CA GLY A 361 -29.09 6.63 -8.32
C GLY A 361 -28.43 5.61 -7.38
N ASN A 362 -27.18 5.90 -6.97
CA ASN A 362 -26.38 5.00 -6.12
C ASN A 362 -26.94 4.81 -4.70
N ARG A 363 -27.83 5.71 -4.25
CA ARG A 363 -28.53 5.63 -2.96
C ARG A 363 -29.93 5.01 -3.07
N VAL A 364 -30.38 4.70 -4.28
CA VAL A 364 -31.64 3.99 -4.55
C VAL A 364 -31.34 2.51 -4.81
N MET A 365 -30.39 2.24 -5.71
CA MET A 365 -29.85 0.91 -5.94
C MET A 365 -28.50 0.80 -5.22
N LEU A 366 -28.49 0.18 -4.03
CA LEU A 366 -27.32 0.19 -3.12
C LEU A 366 -26.21 -0.77 -3.57
N SER A 367 -26.55 -1.84 -4.29
CA SER A 367 -25.60 -2.80 -4.83
C SER A 367 -26.06 -3.34 -6.19
N TYR A 368 -25.22 -4.19 -6.80
CA TYR A 368 -25.58 -4.96 -8.00
C TYR A 368 -26.14 -6.35 -7.68
N LEU A 369 -26.25 -6.72 -6.40
CA LEU A 369 -26.83 -8.00 -6.00
C LEU A 369 -28.35 -7.85 -5.97
N VAL A 370 -28.98 -8.17 -7.10
CA VAL A 370 -30.41 -8.02 -7.34
C VAL A 370 -31.07 -9.37 -7.16
N ASP A 371 -32.08 -9.44 -6.30
CA ASP A 371 -32.85 -10.67 -6.10
C ASP A 371 -33.98 -10.75 -7.12
N GLU A 372 -34.64 -9.63 -7.44
CA GLU A 372 -35.79 -9.62 -8.33
C GLU A 372 -36.00 -8.29 -9.06
N VAL A 373 -36.46 -8.39 -10.32
CA VAL A 373 -37.03 -7.27 -11.09
C VAL A 373 -38.41 -7.70 -11.59
N LYS A 374 -39.48 -7.16 -10.99
CA LYS A 374 -40.86 -7.31 -11.50
C LYS A 374 -41.22 -6.12 -12.36
N SER A 375 -41.65 -6.38 -13.59
CA SER A 375 -42.11 -5.36 -14.52
C SER A 375 -43.54 -5.66 -14.93
N ASP A 376 -44.49 -5.01 -14.26
CA ASP A 376 -45.92 -5.10 -14.59
C ASP A 376 -46.25 -4.13 -15.75
N THR A 377 -47.52 -4.02 -16.14
CA THR A 377 -47.95 -3.09 -17.19
C THR A 377 -47.57 -1.64 -16.90
N ASP A 378 -47.75 -1.18 -15.65
CA ASP A 378 -47.58 0.23 -15.28
C ASP A 378 -46.40 0.51 -14.35
N VAL A 379 -45.91 -0.50 -13.62
CA VAL A 379 -44.95 -0.30 -12.51
C VAL A 379 -43.80 -1.29 -12.64
N VAL A 380 -42.60 -0.82 -12.32
CA VAL A 380 -41.41 -1.65 -12.11
C VAL A 380 -41.11 -1.68 -10.62
N ARG A 381 -40.84 -2.87 -10.08
CA ARG A 381 -40.39 -3.09 -8.70
C ARG A 381 -39.09 -3.88 -8.72
N VAL A 382 -38.11 -3.42 -7.97
CA VAL A 382 -36.78 -4.03 -7.89
C VAL A 382 -36.46 -4.27 -6.43
N THR A 383 -35.98 -5.47 -6.13
CA THR A 383 -35.46 -5.85 -4.81
C THR A 383 -34.07 -6.42 -4.95
N GLY A 384 -33.22 -6.16 -3.96
CA GLY A 384 -31.87 -6.70 -3.90
C GLY A 384 -31.30 -6.58 -2.51
N ARG A 385 -30.03 -6.97 -2.36
CA ARG A 385 -29.35 -7.04 -1.07
C ARG A 385 -27.96 -6.41 -1.07
N GLY A 386 -27.48 -6.05 0.12
CA GLY A 386 -26.16 -5.48 0.33
C GLY A 386 -26.04 -4.01 -0.02
N ASP A 387 -24.91 -3.41 0.33
CA ASP A 387 -24.61 -2.00 0.13
C ASP A 387 -23.11 -1.84 -0.21
N GLY A 388 -22.85 -1.42 -1.45
CA GLY A 388 -21.50 -1.31 -2.01
C GLY A 388 -21.15 -2.44 -2.98
N HIS A 389 -19.84 -2.57 -3.26
CA HIS A 389 -19.35 -3.47 -4.30
C HIS A 389 -19.33 -4.95 -3.87
N GLY A 390 -19.22 -5.24 -2.58
CA GLY A 390 -19.19 -6.61 -2.04
C GLY A 390 -17.89 -7.38 -2.23
N VAL A 391 -16.91 -6.83 -2.93
CA VAL A 391 -15.53 -7.34 -2.96
C VAL A 391 -14.85 -7.13 -1.61
N GLY A 392 -14.17 -8.16 -1.10
CA GLY A 392 -13.39 -8.11 0.13
C GLY A 392 -14.27 -8.08 1.39
N MET A 393 -13.93 -7.21 2.33
CA MET A 393 -14.56 -7.21 3.67
C MET A 393 -15.95 -6.56 3.68
N SER A 394 -16.94 -7.24 4.30
CA SER A 394 -18.20 -6.62 4.73
C SER A 394 -18.01 -6.01 6.12
N GLN A 395 -18.28 -4.70 6.25
CA GLN A 395 -18.15 -3.98 7.52
C GLN A 395 -19.17 -4.50 8.55
N TRP A 396 -20.41 -4.72 8.13
CA TRP A 396 -21.44 -5.29 8.99
C TRP A 396 -21.20 -6.76 9.31
N GLY A 397 -20.68 -7.54 8.36
CA GLY A 397 -20.28 -8.91 8.63
C GLY A 397 -19.11 -8.98 9.62
N ALA A 398 -18.11 -8.10 9.50
CA ALA A 398 -17.03 -7.97 10.48
C ALA A 398 -17.56 -7.62 11.88
N GLN A 399 -18.50 -6.67 11.99
CA GLN A 399 -19.14 -6.34 13.26
C GLN A 399 -19.87 -7.55 13.87
N LYS A 400 -20.64 -8.28 13.08
CA LYS A 400 -21.37 -9.46 13.59
C LYS A 400 -20.44 -10.60 13.98
N MET A 401 -19.34 -10.81 13.26
CA MET A 401 -18.30 -11.76 13.63
C MET A 401 -17.65 -11.41 14.96
N ALA A 402 -17.41 -10.13 15.22
CA ALA A 402 -16.85 -9.67 16.48
C ALA A 402 -17.84 -9.80 17.65
N ASP A 403 -19.09 -9.36 17.48
CA ASP A 403 -20.11 -9.38 18.55
C ASP A 403 -20.60 -10.78 18.90
N ILE A 404 -21.10 -11.51 17.91
CA ILE A 404 -21.79 -12.80 18.13
C ILE A 404 -20.80 -13.96 17.98
N GLY A 405 -19.84 -13.82 17.06
CA GLY A 405 -18.84 -14.85 16.82
C GLY A 405 -17.67 -14.84 17.80
N GLY A 406 -17.52 -13.77 18.59
CA GLY A 406 -16.37 -13.55 19.48
C GLY A 406 -15.02 -13.55 18.75
N LYS A 407 -15.05 -13.26 17.44
CA LYS A 407 -13.89 -13.39 16.56
C LYS A 407 -12.92 -12.23 16.75
N THR A 408 -11.64 -12.56 16.83
CA THR A 408 -10.57 -11.55 16.85
C THR A 408 -10.40 -10.94 15.47
N TYR A 409 -9.81 -9.74 15.41
CA TYR A 409 -9.62 -9.02 14.15
C TYR A 409 -8.81 -9.84 13.12
N ASP A 410 -7.84 -10.65 13.55
CA ASP A 410 -7.06 -11.48 12.65
C ASP A 410 -7.87 -12.65 12.07
N GLU A 411 -8.80 -13.23 12.83
CA GLU A 411 -9.75 -14.23 12.33
C GLU A 411 -10.71 -13.60 11.30
N ILE A 412 -11.20 -12.39 11.56
CA ILE A 412 -12.09 -11.66 10.65
C ILE A 412 -11.36 -11.31 9.35
N LEU A 413 -10.12 -10.82 9.44
CA LEU A 413 -9.30 -10.52 8.27
C LEU A 413 -9.04 -11.77 7.42
N LYS A 414 -8.66 -12.89 8.03
CA LYS A 414 -8.43 -14.18 7.34
C LYS A 414 -9.71 -14.78 6.76
N PHE A 415 -10.87 -14.43 7.31
CA PHE A 415 -12.15 -14.79 6.71
C PHE A 415 -12.30 -14.06 5.37
N TYR A 416 -12.24 -12.73 5.33
CA TYR A 416 -12.50 -11.98 4.10
C TYR A 416 -11.38 -12.04 3.06
N TYR A 417 -10.12 -12.05 3.51
CA TYR A 417 -8.96 -12.05 2.64
C TYR A 417 -8.23 -13.39 2.75
N LYS A 418 -8.29 -14.19 1.69
CA LYS A 418 -7.80 -15.57 1.72
C LYS A 418 -6.28 -15.65 1.66
N ASP A 419 -5.71 -16.58 2.44
CA ASP A 419 -4.29 -16.93 2.46
C ASP A 419 -3.36 -15.72 2.71
N ILE A 420 -3.83 -14.75 3.50
CA ILE A 420 -3.06 -13.57 3.88
C ILE A 420 -2.20 -13.81 5.11
N SER A 421 -1.20 -12.95 5.28
CA SER A 421 -0.43 -12.77 6.50
C SER A 421 -0.55 -11.32 6.97
N ILE A 422 -0.71 -11.12 8.27
CA ILE A 422 -0.63 -9.79 8.90
C ILE A 422 0.83 -9.52 9.21
N VAL A 423 1.36 -8.39 8.74
CA VAL A 423 2.78 -8.02 8.87
C VAL A 423 2.87 -6.61 9.42
N LYS A 424 3.77 -6.40 10.39
CA LYS A 424 4.11 -5.06 10.87
C LYS A 424 5.20 -4.45 9.98
N VAL A 425 4.91 -3.33 9.33
CA VAL A 425 5.80 -2.72 8.31
C VAL A 425 6.56 -1.49 8.79
N TYR A 426 6.06 -0.81 9.83
CA TYR A 426 6.77 0.29 10.47
C TYR A 426 6.50 0.31 11.98
N ASN A 427 7.32 1.05 12.72
CA ASN A 427 7.02 1.46 14.09
C ASN A 427 6.52 2.90 14.06
N PRO A 428 5.65 3.31 15.00
CA PRO A 428 5.49 4.73 15.28
C PRO A 428 6.85 5.36 15.53
N ILE A 429 7.01 6.62 15.14
CA ILE A 429 8.07 7.45 15.68
C ILE A 429 7.90 7.42 17.20
N ALA A 430 8.92 6.93 17.92
CA ALA A 430 8.93 6.98 19.36
C ALA A 430 8.75 8.46 19.77
N ASN A 431 7.78 8.75 20.62
CA ASN A 431 7.89 9.93 21.47
C ASN A 431 9.11 9.64 22.34
N ILE A 432 10.30 10.08 21.92
CA ILE A 432 11.50 9.96 22.74
C ILE A 432 11.31 10.94 23.90
N ILE A 433 10.64 10.46 24.95
CA ILE A 433 10.90 10.95 26.30
C ILE A 433 12.28 10.40 26.61
N SER A 434 13.29 11.26 26.52
CA SER A 434 14.67 10.83 26.75
C SER A 434 14.82 10.33 28.19
N PRO A 435 15.40 9.14 28.42
CA PRO A 435 15.84 8.73 29.73
C PRO A 435 17.25 9.28 29.95
N PHE A 436 17.36 10.50 30.48
CA PHE A 436 18.59 10.92 31.16
C PHE A 436 18.23 11.54 32.52
N PRO A 437 19.03 11.24 33.56
CA PRO A 437 18.73 11.67 34.91
C PRO A 437 18.86 13.19 35.00
N ILE A 438 17.76 13.84 35.39
CA ILE A 438 17.79 15.23 35.82
C ILE A 438 18.56 15.24 37.15
N GLU A 439 19.80 15.72 37.15
CA GLU A 439 20.39 16.18 38.41
C GLU A 439 19.66 17.47 38.83
N PRO A 440 19.17 17.55 40.07
CA PRO A 440 18.55 18.78 40.57
C PRO A 440 19.64 19.84 40.77
N ILE A 441 19.66 20.85 39.92
CA ILE A 441 20.51 22.03 40.15
C ILE A 441 19.96 22.78 41.36
N LYS A 442 20.81 22.90 42.39
CA LYS A 442 20.58 23.71 43.60
C LYS A 442 20.25 25.16 43.23
N GLN A 443 19.16 25.67 43.79
CA GLN A 443 18.88 27.10 43.82
C GLN A 443 20.01 27.85 44.56
N PRO A 444 20.44 29.03 44.07
CA PRO A 444 21.07 30.02 44.94
C PRO A 444 19.96 30.72 45.74
N ILE A 445 19.99 30.55 47.05
CA ILE A 445 19.30 31.42 48.00
C ILE A 445 20.02 32.78 47.98
N GLY A 446 19.27 33.86 47.75
CA GLY A 446 19.75 35.23 47.89
C GLY A 446 18.63 36.21 48.20
N GLY A 447 18.31 36.37 49.49
CA GLY A 447 17.85 37.63 50.09
C GLY A 447 16.38 38.05 49.89
N ILE A 448 15.59 37.92 50.95
CA ILE A 448 14.27 38.55 51.10
C ILE A 448 14.46 40.03 51.49
N GLY A 449 13.83 40.92 50.74
CA GLY A 449 13.56 42.32 51.10
C GLY A 449 12.43 42.83 50.21
N GLY A 450 11.19 42.80 50.72
CA GLY A 450 9.97 43.04 49.95
C GLY A 450 9.67 44.50 49.64
N GLY A 451 8.95 44.69 48.54
CA GLY A 451 8.32 45.96 48.14
C GLY A 451 7.76 45.94 46.72
N THR A 452 6.58 45.30 46.57
CA THR A 452 5.49 45.57 45.59
C THR A 452 5.84 45.94 44.15
N ASP A 453 5.73 44.94 43.25
CA ASP A 453 4.99 44.96 41.97
C ASP A 453 5.52 43.81 41.09
N ALA A 454 4.92 42.63 41.23
CA ALA A 454 5.21 41.51 40.33
C ALA A 454 4.33 41.64 39.08
N ASP A 455 4.77 42.50 38.16
CA ASP A 455 4.32 42.46 36.78
C ASP A 455 4.49 41.04 36.23
N ASN A 456 3.42 40.51 35.63
CA ASN A 456 3.47 39.31 34.81
C ASN A 456 4.46 39.54 33.66
N TYR A 457 5.70 39.08 33.81
CA TYR A 457 6.67 39.03 32.74
C TYR A 457 6.21 37.97 31.73
N ILE A 458 5.37 38.39 30.78
CA ILE A 458 5.00 37.59 29.62
C ILE A 458 6.21 37.66 28.68
N ASP A 459 6.93 36.55 28.55
CA ASP A 459 7.96 36.42 27.53
C ASP A 459 7.32 36.56 26.14
N ARG A 460 7.88 37.47 25.33
CA ARG A 460 7.42 37.78 23.97
C ARG A 460 8.50 37.55 22.92
N ILE A 461 9.67 37.06 23.33
CA ILE A 461 10.82 36.87 22.46
C ILE A 461 10.84 35.41 22.06
N ALA A 462 10.93 35.14 20.76
CA ALA A 462 11.06 33.77 20.29
C ALA A 462 12.51 33.27 20.44
N PRO A 463 12.72 31.96 20.64
CA PRO A 463 14.05 31.36 20.65
C PRO A 463 14.79 31.69 19.36
N SER A 464 16.03 32.12 19.43
CA SER A 464 16.88 32.27 18.25
C SER A 464 17.46 30.92 17.81
N ILE A 465 17.50 30.70 16.50
CA ILE A 465 18.16 29.54 15.88
C ILE A 465 19.37 30.06 15.10
N SER A 466 20.55 29.53 15.39
CA SER A 466 21.81 29.98 14.79
C SER A 466 22.73 28.81 14.46
N GLU A 467 23.90 29.10 13.88
CA GLU A 467 24.93 28.12 13.53
C GLU A 467 24.43 26.95 12.66
N LEU A 468 23.45 27.22 11.78
CA LEU A 468 22.95 26.20 10.86
C LEU A 468 24.05 25.80 9.88
N ALA A 469 24.44 24.53 9.93
CA ALA A 469 25.34 23.95 8.96
C ALA A 469 24.93 22.51 8.69
N SER A 470 25.38 21.98 7.56
CA SER A 470 25.11 20.59 7.20
C SER A 470 26.34 19.95 6.59
N SER A 471 26.58 18.70 6.92
CA SER A 471 27.64 17.89 6.32
C SER A 471 27.07 16.56 5.82
N TYR A 472 27.64 16.04 4.74
CA TYR A 472 27.37 14.69 4.26
C TYR A 472 28.52 13.78 4.70
N ASN A 473 28.21 12.64 5.32
CA ASN A 473 29.22 11.72 5.83
C ASN A 473 29.34 10.42 5.01
N ALA A 474 30.42 9.67 5.26
CA ALA A 474 30.72 8.42 4.56
C ALA A 474 29.66 7.32 4.74
N ASN A 475 28.79 7.44 5.74
CA ASN A 475 27.69 6.50 6.02
C ASN A 475 26.39 6.87 5.29
N LYS A 476 26.46 7.72 4.27
CA LYS A 476 25.31 8.21 3.49
C LYS A 476 24.27 8.93 4.34
N LYS A 477 24.71 9.72 5.32
CA LYS A 477 23.83 10.57 6.12
C LYS A 477 24.18 12.03 5.93
N ILE A 478 23.16 12.89 5.88
CA ILE A 478 23.33 14.33 6.04
C ILE A 478 23.12 14.66 7.51
N THR A 479 24.11 15.23 8.18
CA THR A 479 23.99 15.77 9.54
C THR A 479 23.74 17.25 9.47
N LEU A 480 22.65 17.72 10.09
CA LEU A 480 22.33 19.12 10.32
C LEU A 480 22.79 19.49 11.74
N SER A 481 23.60 20.53 11.86
CA SER A 481 23.95 21.16 13.14
C SER A 481 23.20 22.48 13.30
N TYR A 482 22.79 22.80 14.53
CA TYR A 482 22.09 24.06 14.86
C TYR A 482 22.26 24.39 16.35
N THR A 483 22.10 25.66 16.70
CA THR A 483 22.17 26.16 18.08
C THR A 483 20.88 26.89 18.43
N ILE A 484 20.36 26.64 19.63
CA ILE A 484 19.23 27.38 20.21
C ILE A 484 19.70 28.11 21.48
N ASN A 485 19.21 29.32 21.73
CA ASN A 485 19.65 30.18 22.84
C ASN A 485 18.83 30.02 24.13
N GLU A 486 17.72 29.28 24.09
CA GLU A 486 16.86 29.06 25.25
C GLU A 486 16.12 27.72 25.15
N THR A 487 15.43 27.35 26.23
CA THR A 487 14.70 26.07 26.28
C THR A 487 13.47 26.15 25.38
N ALA A 488 13.44 25.29 24.37
CA ALA A 488 12.36 25.28 23.40
C ALA A 488 12.03 23.88 22.91
N ASN A 489 10.76 23.67 22.62
CA ASN A 489 10.30 22.53 21.84
C ASN A 489 10.73 22.70 20.38
N THR A 490 11.52 21.75 19.89
CA THR A 490 12.12 21.79 18.56
C THR A 490 11.45 20.78 17.62
N SER A 491 11.16 21.19 16.40
CA SER A 491 10.72 20.35 15.29
C SER A 491 11.67 20.53 14.11
N ILE A 492 12.07 19.43 13.47
CA ILE A 492 12.99 19.44 12.32
C ILE A 492 12.44 18.56 11.23
N TYR A 493 12.39 19.10 10.01
CA TYR A 493 11.91 18.39 8.83
C TYR A 493 12.80 18.66 7.63
N VAL A 494 12.67 17.81 6.61
CA VAL A 494 13.37 17.96 5.33
C VAL A 494 12.35 18.00 4.20
N LYS A 495 12.49 18.98 3.30
CA LYS A 495 11.69 19.08 2.07
C LYS A 495 12.53 18.99 0.80
N ASP A 496 11.94 18.50 -0.27
CA ASP A 496 12.52 18.48 -1.61
C ASP A 496 12.48 19.86 -2.30
N SER A 497 13.00 19.94 -3.53
CA SER A 497 13.03 21.16 -4.34
C SER A 497 11.65 21.69 -4.73
N ASN A 498 10.61 20.86 -4.69
CA ASN A 498 9.22 21.25 -4.98
C ASN A 498 8.48 21.73 -3.72
N GLY A 499 9.18 21.80 -2.59
CA GLY A 499 8.60 22.21 -1.31
C GLY A 499 7.94 21.07 -0.53
N VAL A 500 7.99 19.84 -1.04
CA VAL A 500 7.34 18.68 -0.41
C VAL A 500 8.15 18.20 0.79
N ILE A 501 7.54 18.16 1.98
CA ILE A 501 8.15 17.53 3.16
C ILE A 501 8.29 16.02 2.91
N LEU A 502 9.52 15.53 3.03
CA LEU A 502 9.87 14.13 2.91
C LEU A 502 9.81 13.41 4.25
N GLN A 503 10.25 14.07 5.33
CA GLN A 503 10.36 13.48 6.65
C GLN A 503 10.47 14.55 7.75
N TYR A 504 9.93 14.26 8.94
CA TYR A 504 10.33 14.95 10.17
C TYR A 504 11.43 14.13 10.87
N LEU A 505 12.58 14.75 11.08
CA LEU A 505 13.69 14.18 11.85
C LEU A 505 13.44 14.32 13.35
N ILE A 506 12.81 15.44 13.76
CA ILE A 506 12.26 15.65 15.10
C ILE A 506 10.81 16.09 14.94
N LYS A 507 9.87 15.37 15.55
CA LYS A 507 8.47 15.79 15.61
C LYS A 507 8.31 16.94 16.60
N ILE A 508 8.64 16.67 17.87
CA ILE A 508 8.70 17.61 19.00
C ILE A 508 9.74 17.05 19.97
N LEU A 509 10.73 17.84 20.34
CA LEU A 509 11.69 17.52 21.39
C LEU A 509 12.01 18.79 22.17
N GLU A 510 11.77 18.78 23.48
CA GLU A 510 12.24 19.85 24.35
C GLU A 510 13.76 19.81 24.42
N GLN A 511 14.39 20.94 24.13
CA GLN A 511 15.84 21.10 24.09
C GLN A 511 16.22 22.32 24.91
N SER A 512 17.18 22.15 25.82
CA SER A 512 17.78 23.26 26.57
C SER A 512 18.68 24.13 25.66
N PRO A 513 19.06 25.36 26.07
CA PRO A 513 20.02 26.15 25.30
C PRO A 513 21.30 25.36 24.99
N GLY A 514 21.72 25.36 23.73
CA GLY A 514 22.90 24.61 23.32
C GLY A 514 22.94 24.27 21.84
N LYS A 515 24.01 23.57 21.47
CA LYS A 515 24.29 23.11 20.11
C LYS A 515 23.85 21.66 19.95
N TYR A 516 23.19 21.38 18.83
CA TYR A 516 22.58 20.10 18.53
C TYR A 516 22.97 19.62 17.13
N GLU A 517 22.94 18.31 16.95
CA GLU A 517 23.11 17.66 15.66
C GLU A 517 22.02 16.61 15.45
N ILE A 518 21.53 16.51 14.20
CA ILE A 518 20.64 15.42 13.79
C ILE A 518 20.99 14.92 12.40
N SER A 519 20.94 13.59 12.22
CA SER A 519 21.26 12.96 10.95
C SER A 519 20.03 12.46 10.21
N TRP A 520 19.99 12.71 8.90
CA TRP A 520 19.03 12.16 7.94
C TRP A 520 19.71 11.10 7.06
N ASP A 521 19.18 9.88 7.01
CA ASP A 521 19.66 8.82 6.13
C ASP A 521 19.23 9.07 4.68
N VAL A 522 20.20 9.24 3.79
CA VAL A 522 19.97 9.54 2.37
C VAL A 522 20.36 8.40 1.44
N SER A 523 20.50 7.18 1.97
CA SER A 523 20.93 6.00 1.20
C SER A 523 20.02 5.65 0.01
N SER A 524 18.74 6.03 0.06
CA SER A 524 17.73 5.81 -0.97
C SER A 524 17.24 7.11 -1.65
N ILE A 525 17.81 8.25 -1.28
CA ILE A 525 17.38 9.58 -1.71
C ILE A 525 18.16 9.99 -2.98
N LYS A 526 17.47 10.67 -3.91
CA LYS A 526 18.08 11.11 -5.18
C LYS A 526 19.04 12.29 -4.95
N ASN A 527 19.96 12.51 -5.88
CA ASN A 527 20.72 13.78 -5.89
C ASN A 527 19.77 14.95 -6.12
N GLY A 528 20.03 16.06 -5.45
CA GLY A 528 19.17 17.25 -5.49
C GLY A 528 19.42 18.19 -4.32
N THR A 529 18.75 19.34 -4.34
CA THR A 529 18.77 20.28 -3.22
C THR A 529 17.61 19.99 -2.28
N TYR A 530 17.95 19.80 -1.01
CA TYR A 530 17.02 19.56 0.08
C TYR A 530 17.07 20.72 1.05
N THR A 531 15.91 21.08 1.61
CA THR A 531 15.82 22.15 2.61
C THR A 531 15.45 21.54 3.95
N PHE A 532 16.34 21.66 4.92
CA PHE A 532 16.04 21.45 6.33
C PHE A 532 15.28 22.66 6.85
N GLY A 533 14.18 22.43 7.55
CA GLY A 533 13.52 23.47 8.34
C GLY A 533 13.58 23.09 9.81
N ILE A 534 13.90 24.08 10.64
CA ILE A 534 13.93 23.98 12.09
C ILE A 534 12.88 24.95 12.63
N ILE A 535 12.07 24.49 13.56
CA ILE A 535 11.08 25.30 14.28
C ILE A 535 11.37 25.13 15.76
N THR A 536 11.41 26.22 16.50
CA THR A 536 11.52 26.20 17.97
C THR A 536 10.37 26.98 18.57
N THR A 537 9.82 26.48 19.68
CA THR A 537 8.76 27.15 20.43
C THR A 537 9.04 27.07 21.93
N ASP A 538 9.13 28.21 22.60
CA ASP A 538 9.33 28.27 24.05
C ASP A 538 8.05 27.88 24.83
N LEU A 539 8.11 27.95 26.16
CA LEU A 539 6.96 27.68 27.04
C LEU A 539 5.88 28.77 26.97
N ALA A 540 6.22 29.99 26.57
CA ALA A 540 5.30 31.10 26.38
C ALA A 540 4.56 31.04 25.03
N GLY A 541 4.96 30.13 24.14
CA GLY A 541 4.40 29.93 22.80
C GLY A 541 5.05 30.79 21.71
N ASN A 542 6.12 31.53 22.02
CA ASN A 542 6.85 32.29 21.01
C ASN A 542 7.61 31.32 20.11
N THR A 543 7.44 31.48 18.81
CA THR A 543 7.95 30.54 17.80
C THR A 543 8.92 31.23 16.87
N SER A 544 10.06 30.60 16.58
CA SER A 544 10.93 31.00 15.48
C SER A 544 11.15 29.84 14.51
N SER A 545 11.69 30.16 13.34
CA SER A 545 12.12 29.13 12.40
C SER A 545 13.34 29.56 11.61
N ALA A 546 14.08 28.57 11.15
CA ALA A 546 15.22 28.75 10.27
C ALA A 546 15.20 27.65 9.21
N ILE A 547 15.72 27.98 8.02
CA ILE A 547 15.88 27.02 6.93
C ILE A 547 17.36 26.90 6.57
N HIS A 548 17.77 25.69 6.23
CA HIS A 548 19.12 25.40 5.75
C HIS A 548 19.07 24.51 4.53
N LYS A 549 19.73 24.89 3.45
CA LYS A 549 19.75 24.11 2.21
C LYS A 549 21.00 23.24 2.15
N HIS A 550 20.82 21.98 1.77
CA HIS A 550 21.91 21.06 1.46
C HIS A 550 21.73 20.52 0.05
N THR A 551 22.77 20.62 -0.78
CA THR A 551 22.77 19.98 -2.10
C THR A 551 23.47 18.62 -2.00
N LEU A 552 22.68 17.56 -2.11
CA LEU A 552 23.20 16.20 -2.17
C LEU A 552 23.71 15.94 -3.59
N ASN A 553 25.02 15.82 -3.73
CA ASN A 553 25.67 15.48 -4.99
C ASN A 553 26.62 14.29 -4.78
N ILE A 554 26.06 13.09 -4.76
CA ILE A 554 26.85 11.86 -4.71
C ILE A 554 27.23 11.49 -6.15
N PRO A 555 28.53 11.32 -6.48
CA PRO A 555 28.93 10.73 -7.75
C PRO A 555 28.22 9.39 -7.91
N LYS A 556 27.44 9.23 -8.98
CA LYS A 556 26.75 7.98 -9.23
C LYS A 556 27.80 6.88 -9.35
N ASP A 557 27.73 5.90 -8.45
CA ASP A 557 28.48 4.67 -8.60
C ASP A 557 27.98 3.99 -9.88
N VAL A 558 28.89 3.82 -10.84
CA VAL A 558 28.64 3.21 -12.15
C VAL A 558 29.40 1.89 -12.31
N ILE A 559 30.14 1.48 -11.28
CA ILE A 559 31.01 0.32 -11.34
C ILE A 559 30.25 -0.85 -10.73
N ALA A 560 29.97 -1.86 -11.54
CA ALA A 560 29.36 -3.08 -11.02
C ALA A 560 30.31 -3.85 -10.09
N PRO A 561 29.79 -4.55 -9.06
CA PRO A 561 30.59 -5.43 -8.22
C PRO A 561 31.35 -6.45 -9.06
N SER A 562 32.65 -6.63 -8.79
CA SER A 562 33.47 -7.65 -9.43
C SER A 562 33.30 -9.00 -8.75
N ILE A 563 33.06 -10.05 -9.54
CA ILE A 563 32.98 -11.44 -9.10
C ILE A 563 34.24 -12.18 -9.59
N THR A 564 35.03 -12.70 -8.66
CA THR A 564 36.31 -13.39 -8.91
C THR A 564 36.42 -14.70 -8.13
N ASN A 565 37.49 -15.48 -8.36
CA ASN A 565 37.79 -16.73 -7.65
C ASN A 565 36.63 -17.75 -7.65
N ILE A 566 35.95 -17.89 -8.79
CA ILE A 566 34.80 -18.78 -8.91
C ILE A 566 35.28 -20.23 -9.00
N GLY A 567 34.70 -21.13 -8.18
CA GLY A 567 35.05 -22.55 -8.19
C GLY A 567 33.98 -23.43 -7.57
N THR A 568 34.05 -24.74 -7.88
CA THR A 568 33.09 -25.74 -7.39
C THR A 568 33.81 -26.96 -6.83
N THR A 569 33.37 -27.44 -5.68
CA THR A 569 33.85 -28.70 -5.08
C THR A 569 32.66 -29.59 -4.75
N TYR A 570 32.69 -30.86 -5.16
CA TYR A 570 31.64 -31.83 -4.80
C TYR A 570 32.11 -32.71 -3.65
N ASN A 571 31.31 -32.77 -2.58
CA ASN A 571 31.53 -33.67 -1.47
C ASN A 571 30.58 -34.88 -1.59
N ILE A 572 31.18 -36.06 -1.78
CA ILE A 572 30.45 -37.32 -2.00
C ILE A 572 29.69 -37.78 -0.76
N SER A 573 30.26 -37.59 0.45
CA SER A 573 29.62 -38.05 1.69
C SER A 573 28.39 -37.21 2.03
N THR A 574 28.47 -35.89 1.86
CA THR A 574 27.35 -34.98 2.15
C THR A 574 26.42 -34.78 0.96
N LYS A 575 26.80 -35.26 -0.23
CA LYS A 575 26.09 -35.07 -1.50
C LYS A 575 25.84 -33.59 -1.85
N ASN A 576 26.74 -32.70 -1.42
CA ASN A 576 26.65 -31.27 -1.68
C ASN A 576 27.76 -30.80 -2.62
N VAL A 577 27.41 -29.90 -3.54
CA VAL A 577 28.36 -29.10 -4.31
C VAL A 577 28.52 -27.75 -3.63
N SER A 578 29.75 -27.39 -3.26
CA SER A 578 30.11 -26.06 -2.77
C SER A 578 30.53 -25.17 -3.94
N PHE A 579 29.77 -24.11 -4.20
CA PHE A 579 30.07 -23.06 -5.16
C PHE A 579 30.70 -21.87 -4.44
N ASN A 580 31.98 -21.59 -4.69
CA ASN A 580 32.75 -20.56 -4.03
C ASN A 580 33.00 -19.39 -4.98
N TYR A 581 32.98 -18.16 -4.47
CA TYR A 581 33.30 -16.94 -5.22
C TYR A 581 33.78 -15.83 -4.26
N THR A 582 34.38 -14.77 -4.80
CA THR A 582 34.76 -13.56 -4.06
C THR A 582 34.11 -12.34 -4.69
N ILE A 583 33.54 -11.46 -3.87
CA ILE A 583 33.06 -10.14 -4.28
C ILE A 583 33.92 -9.04 -3.66
N ASN A 584 34.21 -7.99 -4.44
CA ASN A 584 35.05 -6.85 -4.05
C ASN A 584 34.34 -5.84 -3.14
N GLU A 585 33.01 -5.90 -3.03
CA GLU A 585 32.17 -4.99 -2.27
C GLU A 585 30.86 -5.67 -1.84
N PRO A 586 30.10 -5.09 -0.88
CA PRO A 586 28.79 -5.59 -0.51
C PRO A 586 27.80 -5.57 -1.67
N ALA A 587 27.11 -6.68 -1.92
CA ALA A 587 26.18 -6.81 -3.04
C ALA A 587 25.03 -7.79 -2.73
N LYS A 588 23.91 -7.61 -3.43
CA LYS A 588 22.83 -8.59 -3.53
C LYS A 588 23.21 -9.63 -4.57
N ILE A 589 23.33 -10.87 -4.13
CA ILE A 589 23.75 -12.01 -4.96
C ILE A 589 22.54 -12.85 -5.33
N SER A 590 22.45 -13.19 -6.61
CA SER A 590 21.57 -14.24 -7.11
C SER A 590 22.40 -15.33 -7.76
N VAL A 591 22.25 -16.58 -7.29
CA VAL A 591 22.93 -17.75 -7.86
C VAL A 591 21.89 -18.75 -8.31
N TYR A 592 22.01 -19.23 -9.53
CA TYR A 592 21.18 -20.32 -10.04
C TYR A 592 21.96 -21.27 -10.94
N VAL A 593 21.45 -22.49 -11.09
CA VAL A 593 22.10 -23.55 -11.85
C VAL A 593 21.24 -23.92 -13.05
N LYS A 594 21.85 -24.02 -14.23
CA LYS A 594 21.25 -24.54 -15.46
C LYS A 594 21.85 -25.90 -15.83
N ASN A 595 21.08 -26.74 -16.50
CA ASN A 595 21.60 -27.97 -17.13
C ASN A 595 22.24 -27.65 -18.50
N ALA A 596 22.81 -28.66 -19.16
CA ALA A 596 23.40 -28.54 -20.49
C ALA A 596 22.43 -28.02 -21.59
N LYS A 597 21.11 -28.12 -21.40
CA LYS A 597 20.09 -27.58 -22.32
C LYS A 597 19.71 -26.13 -22.01
N GLY A 598 20.36 -25.50 -21.02
CA GLY A 598 20.05 -24.13 -20.58
C GLY A 598 18.82 -24.01 -19.67
N THR A 599 18.15 -25.13 -19.34
CA THR A 599 16.98 -25.14 -18.45
C THR A 599 17.41 -24.89 -17.02
N LEU A 600 16.67 -24.03 -16.30
CA LEU A 600 16.87 -23.79 -14.87
C LEU A 600 16.64 -25.10 -14.09
N VAL A 601 17.65 -25.53 -13.35
CA VAL A 601 17.62 -26.71 -12.48
C VAL A 601 17.28 -26.32 -11.05
N LYS A 602 17.91 -25.25 -10.55
CA LYS A 602 17.73 -24.79 -9.18
C LYS A 602 18.12 -23.33 -9.02
N GLN A 603 17.28 -22.56 -8.32
CA GLN A 603 17.66 -21.28 -7.74
C GLN A 603 18.30 -21.54 -6.37
N LEU A 604 19.57 -21.14 -6.18
CA LEU A 604 20.32 -21.37 -4.94
C LEU A 604 20.28 -20.15 -4.02
N GLU A 605 20.41 -18.95 -4.58
CA GLU A 605 20.28 -17.67 -3.85
C GLU A 605 19.47 -16.68 -4.70
N THR A 606 18.65 -15.85 -4.06
CA THR A 606 17.84 -14.82 -4.74
C THR A 606 17.96 -13.51 -3.99
N ASN A 607 18.66 -12.54 -4.60
CA ASN A 607 18.90 -11.22 -4.03
C ASN A 607 19.41 -11.26 -2.58
N THR A 608 20.26 -12.24 -2.26
CA THR A 608 20.81 -12.46 -0.94
C THR A 608 21.94 -11.48 -0.67
N GLU A 609 21.85 -10.69 0.40
CA GLU A 609 22.89 -9.72 0.77
C GLU A 609 24.15 -10.45 1.25
N LYS A 610 25.30 -10.09 0.67
CA LYS A 610 26.61 -10.60 1.04
C LYS A 610 27.56 -9.44 1.29
N THR A 611 28.40 -9.60 2.31
CA THR A 611 29.51 -8.68 2.56
C THR A 611 30.67 -8.95 1.60
N LYS A 612 31.53 -7.95 1.43
CA LYS A 612 32.80 -8.08 0.70
C LYS A 612 33.58 -9.30 1.21
N GLY A 613 34.13 -10.08 0.29
CA GLY A 613 35.01 -11.21 0.62
C GLY A 613 34.57 -12.53 0.00
N LYS A 614 35.13 -13.62 0.52
CA LYS A 614 34.87 -15.00 0.06
C LYS A 614 33.50 -15.46 0.52
N GLN A 615 32.75 -16.06 -0.38
CA GLN A 615 31.41 -16.56 -0.18
C GLN A 615 31.30 -17.99 -0.70
N THR A 616 30.46 -18.80 -0.04
CA THR A 616 30.16 -20.19 -0.45
C THR A 616 28.66 -20.41 -0.45
N VAL A 617 28.16 -21.03 -1.52
CA VAL A 617 26.77 -21.49 -1.65
C VAL A 617 26.76 -23.00 -1.83
N LEU A 618 25.91 -23.69 -1.08
CA LEU A 618 25.78 -25.14 -1.15
C LEU A 618 24.60 -25.54 -2.04
N TRP A 619 24.80 -26.58 -2.86
CA TRP A 619 23.77 -27.21 -3.66
C TRP A 619 23.68 -28.70 -3.33
N ASP A 620 22.58 -29.11 -2.69
CA ASP A 620 22.26 -30.54 -2.51
C ASP A 620 21.94 -31.17 -3.86
N VAL A 621 22.77 -32.13 -4.24
CA VAL A 621 22.67 -32.85 -5.49
C VAL A 621 22.17 -34.28 -5.31
N SER A 622 21.72 -34.70 -4.13
CA SER A 622 21.26 -36.07 -3.82
C SER A 622 20.29 -36.64 -4.86
N LYS A 623 19.34 -35.83 -5.35
CA LYS A 623 18.33 -36.20 -6.38
C LYS A 623 18.64 -35.70 -7.80
N ILE A 624 19.79 -35.07 -8.01
CA ILE A 624 20.19 -34.50 -9.31
C ILE A 624 20.94 -35.54 -10.14
N ALA A 625 20.66 -35.68 -11.43
CA ALA A 625 21.38 -36.64 -12.28
C ALA A 625 22.87 -36.25 -12.45
N ASN A 626 23.71 -37.22 -12.81
CA ASN A 626 25.05 -36.89 -13.30
C ASN A 626 24.94 -36.08 -14.61
N GLY A 627 25.83 -35.13 -14.83
CA GLY A 627 25.84 -34.34 -16.05
C GLY A 627 26.54 -32.99 -15.93
N ASN A 628 26.46 -32.22 -17.02
CA ASN A 628 27.04 -30.88 -17.10
C ASN A 628 26.02 -29.83 -16.64
N TYR A 629 26.50 -28.95 -15.77
CA TYR A 629 25.74 -27.87 -15.16
C TYR A 629 26.51 -26.55 -15.30
N THR A 630 25.78 -25.45 -15.30
CA THR A 630 26.36 -24.11 -15.31
C THR A 630 25.77 -23.31 -14.17
N PHE A 631 26.62 -22.86 -13.26
CA PHE A 631 26.27 -21.85 -12.27
C PHE A 631 26.26 -20.49 -12.95
N VAL A 632 25.22 -19.71 -12.69
CA VAL A 632 25.15 -18.30 -13.06
C VAL A 632 25.02 -17.51 -11.78
N ILE A 633 25.93 -16.55 -11.61
CA ILE A 633 25.95 -15.65 -10.47
C ILE A 633 25.81 -14.21 -10.96
N THR A 634 24.90 -13.47 -10.35
CA THR A 634 24.72 -12.03 -10.57
C THR A 634 24.93 -11.31 -9.26
N ALA A 635 25.78 -10.28 -9.26
CA ALA A 635 25.97 -9.38 -8.13
C ALA A 635 25.39 -8.01 -8.50
N GLU A 636 24.55 -7.46 -7.63
CA GLU A 636 23.92 -6.13 -7.76
C GLU A 636 24.25 -5.28 -6.54
N ASP A 637 24.87 -4.12 -6.73
CA ASP A 637 25.12 -3.17 -5.64
C ASP A 637 23.87 -2.34 -5.28
N LEU A 638 24.03 -1.41 -4.33
CA LEU A 638 22.95 -0.48 -3.96
C LEU A 638 22.61 0.52 -5.08
N ALA A 639 23.57 0.83 -5.96
CA ALA A 639 23.40 1.73 -7.10
C ALA A 639 22.77 1.04 -8.33
N LYS A 640 22.40 -0.24 -8.20
CA LYS A 640 21.80 -1.11 -9.24
C LYS A 640 22.75 -1.49 -10.37
N ASN A 641 24.06 -1.30 -10.21
CA ASN A 641 25.02 -1.83 -11.17
C ASN A 641 25.13 -3.34 -10.99
N LYS A 642 25.18 -4.07 -12.11
CA LYS A 642 25.16 -5.53 -12.12
C LYS A 642 26.35 -6.09 -12.85
N SER A 643 26.96 -7.12 -12.27
CA SER A 643 27.84 -8.01 -13.00
C SER A 643 27.26 -9.42 -12.99
N THR A 644 27.51 -10.18 -14.05
CA THR A 644 27.11 -11.58 -14.11
C THR A 644 28.27 -12.43 -14.60
N LYS A 645 28.53 -13.54 -13.92
CA LYS A 645 29.53 -14.54 -14.32
C LYS A 645 28.88 -15.91 -14.40
N THR A 646 29.50 -16.79 -15.17
CA THR A 646 29.09 -18.19 -15.28
C THR A 646 30.26 -19.11 -14.97
N HIS A 647 29.96 -20.31 -14.47
CA HIS A 647 30.96 -21.34 -14.16
C HIS A 647 30.42 -22.73 -14.49
N ALA A 648 31.13 -23.44 -15.35
CA ALA A 648 30.78 -24.79 -15.75
C ALA A 648 31.22 -25.80 -14.69
N PHE A 649 30.36 -26.79 -14.41
CA PHE A 649 30.61 -27.85 -13.45
C PHE A 649 30.04 -29.18 -13.96
N THR A 650 30.82 -30.25 -13.84
CA THR A 650 30.38 -31.62 -14.18
C THR A 650 30.14 -32.41 -12.90
N LEU A 651 28.88 -32.76 -12.65
CA LEU A 651 28.49 -33.60 -11.52
C LEU A 651 28.66 -35.07 -11.87
N LEU A 652 29.50 -35.75 -11.08
CA LEU A 652 29.70 -37.20 -11.12
C LEU A 652 29.61 -37.73 -9.69
N LYS A 653 28.57 -38.50 -9.40
CA LYS A 653 28.29 -39.08 -8.08
C LYS A 653 28.97 -40.41 -7.79
N THR A 654 29.59 -41.01 -8.79
CA THR A 654 30.28 -42.31 -8.68
C THR A 654 31.77 -42.08 -8.44
N ASN A 655 32.34 -42.77 -7.46
CA ASN A 655 33.78 -42.75 -7.22
C ASN A 655 34.53 -43.19 -8.47
N ILE A 656 35.67 -42.58 -8.72
CA ILE A 656 36.54 -42.93 -9.85
C ILE A 656 37.77 -43.64 -9.30
N GLY A 657 38.03 -44.83 -9.83
CA GLY A 657 39.20 -45.62 -9.53
C GLY A 657 40.26 -45.52 -10.63
N LYS A 658 41.52 -45.35 -10.26
CA LYS A 658 42.67 -45.54 -11.15
C LYS A 658 43.29 -46.90 -10.87
N VAL A 659 43.48 -47.68 -11.92
CA VAL A 659 44.03 -49.03 -11.81
C VAL A 659 45.52 -48.96 -11.50
N SER A 660 45.96 -49.67 -10.46
CA SER A 660 47.34 -49.66 -9.96
C SER A 660 48.18 -50.88 -10.38
N GLY A 661 47.59 -51.86 -11.06
CA GLY A 661 48.26 -53.07 -11.53
C GLY A 661 48.11 -53.31 -13.04
N THR A 662 49.03 -54.08 -13.60
CA THR A 662 49.01 -54.52 -15.01
C THR A 662 48.12 -55.76 -15.15
N ASP A 663 47.36 -55.88 -16.25
CA ASP A 663 46.48 -57.03 -16.53
C ASP A 663 45.43 -57.37 -15.44
N VAL A 664 44.89 -56.35 -14.78
CA VAL A 664 43.87 -56.52 -13.74
C VAL A 664 42.56 -57.01 -14.37
N LEU A 665 42.10 -58.20 -13.97
CA LEU A 665 40.92 -58.84 -14.56
C LEU A 665 39.61 -58.21 -14.06
N ILE A 666 38.72 -57.88 -15.01
CA ILE A 666 37.32 -57.60 -14.75
C ILE A 666 36.58 -58.94 -14.79
N ARG A 667 35.90 -59.31 -13.70
CA ARG A 667 35.21 -60.59 -13.56
C ARG A 667 33.69 -60.42 -13.54
N GLN A 668 32.98 -61.48 -13.92
CA GLN A 668 31.51 -61.45 -13.96
C GLN A 668 30.90 -61.37 -12.54
N ASN A 669 31.49 -62.08 -11.57
CA ASN A 669 31.09 -62.09 -10.15
C ASN A 669 32.27 -61.74 -9.23
N ALA A 670 31.98 -61.36 -7.97
CA ALA A 670 32.96 -60.99 -6.95
C ALA A 670 33.74 -62.20 -6.38
N SER A 671 34.46 -62.92 -7.23
CA SER A 671 35.24 -64.12 -6.87
C SER A 671 36.41 -64.32 -7.82
N THR A 672 37.54 -64.80 -7.30
CA THR A 672 38.74 -65.13 -8.11
C THR A 672 38.52 -66.30 -9.05
N ASN A 673 37.50 -67.13 -8.81
CA ASN A 673 37.14 -68.27 -9.65
C ASN A 673 36.11 -67.91 -10.73
N SER A 674 35.60 -66.67 -10.75
CA SER A 674 34.63 -66.21 -11.75
C SER A 674 35.30 -65.93 -13.10
N PRO A 675 34.66 -66.26 -14.24
CA PRO A 675 35.19 -65.94 -15.57
C PRO A 675 35.55 -64.46 -15.74
N SER A 676 36.67 -64.18 -16.40
CA SER A 676 37.07 -62.81 -16.76
C SER A 676 36.32 -62.34 -18.01
N ILE A 677 35.76 -61.13 -17.95
CA ILE A 677 35.05 -60.47 -19.05
C ILE A 677 35.87 -59.31 -19.67
N GLY A 678 37.05 -59.01 -19.10
CA GLY A 678 37.99 -58.03 -19.62
C GLY A 678 39.25 -57.92 -18.77
N LYS A 679 40.19 -57.11 -19.26
CA LYS A 679 41.41 -56.72 -18.55
C LYS A 679 41.50 -55.20 -18.49
N LEU A 680 42.12 -54.71 -17.43
CA LEU A 680 42.49 -53.31 -17.23
C LEU A 680 44.01 -53.22 -17.12
N GLN A 681 44.57 -52.18 -17.71
CA GLN A 681 45.98 -51.85 -17.58
C GLN A 681 46.21 -50.79 -16.50
N ILE A 682 47.46 -50.65 -16.08
CA ILE A 682 47.87 -49.56 -15.19
C ILE A 682 47.40 -48.21 -15.76
N ASP A 683 47.02 -47.30 -14.87
CA ASP A 683 46.48 -45.98 -15.18
C ASP A 683 45.12 -45.95 -15.90
N ASN A 684 44.53 -47.10 -16.24
CA ASN A 684 43.15 -47.14 -16.70
C ASN A 684 42.23 -46.58 -15.61
N THR A 685 41.26 -45.78 -16.04
CA THR A 685 40.30 -45.13 -15.15
C THR A 685 38.95 -45.85 -15.24
N VAL A 686 38.38 -46.21 -14.10
CA VAL A 686 37.09 -46.93 -14.00
C VAL A 686 36.11 -46.19 -13.11
N LEU A 687 34.82 -46.29 -13.42
CA LEU A 687 33.77 -45.81 -12.51
C LEU A 687 33.47 -46.92 -11.51
N ILE A 688 33.57 -46.63 -10.21
CA ILE A 688 33.19 -47.56 -9.15
C ILE A 688 31.69 -47.38 -8.90
N LEU A 689 30.92 -48.39 -9.29
CA LEU A 689 29.46 -48.40 -9.22
C LEU A 689 28.95 -48.96 -7.89
N ASN A 690 29.65 -49.91 -7.29
CA ASN A 690 29.32 -50.47 -5.98
C ASN A 690 30.55 -51.10 -5.31
N ASN A 691 30.48 -51.35 -4.00
CA ASN A 691 31.47 -52.11 -3.25
C ASN A 691 30.86 -53.40 -2.72
N SER A 692 31.58 -54.51 -2.81
CA SER A 692 31.17 -55.83 -2.32
C SER A 692 32.38 -56.54 -1.71
N GLY A 693 32.58 -56.35 -0.40
CA GLY A 693 33.71 -56.91 0.33
C GLY A 693 35.05 -56.41 -0.22
N ALA A 694 35.90 -57.34 -0.68
CA ALA A 694 37.19 -57.04 -1.27
C ALA A 694 37.13 -56.71 -2.79
N TRP A 695 35.94 -56.48 -3.34
CA TRP A 695 35.72 -56.24 -4.77
C TRP A 695 34.95 -54.95 -5.02
N TYR A 696 35.39 -54.16 -5.98
CA TYR A 696 34.61 -53.07 -6.57
C TYR A 696 33.86 -53.57 -7.79
N TYR A 697 32.56 -53.29 -7.85
CA TYR A 697 31.82 -53.39 -9.11
C TYR A 697 32.09 -52.12 -9.91
N VAL A 698 32.78 -52.27 -11.04
CA VAL A 698 33.29 -51.15 -11.83
C VAL A 698 32.76 -51.15 -13.25
N GLN A 699 32.75 -49.98 -13.89
CA GLN A 699 32.49 -49.80 -15.30
C GLN A 699 33.75 -49.26 -16.00
N TYR A 700 34.15 -49.94 -17.07
CA TYR A 700 35.21 -49.53 -17.98
C TYR A 700 34.73 -49.63 -19.43
N GLY A 701 34.58 -48.48 -20.10
CA GLY A 701 33.90 -48.41 -21.39
C GLY A 701 32.47 -48.97 -21.31
N LYS A 702 32.15 -49.95 -22.16
CA LYS A 702 30.85 -50.66 -22.17
C LYS A 702 30.80 -51.86 -21.21
N LYS A 703 31.93 -52.26 -20.61
CA LYS A 703 32.03 -53.44 -19.75
C LYS A 703 31.72 -53.07 -18.30
N LYS A 704 30.93 -53.90 -17.61
CA LYS A 704 30.64 -53.78 -16.18
C LYS A 704 30.94 -55.12 -15.50
N GLY A 705 31.68 -55.10 -14.40
CA GLY A 705 32.06 -56.30 -13.67
C GLY A 705 32.86 -56.00 -12.42
N TYR A 706 33.29 -57.03 -11.72
CA TYR A 706 34.00 -56.93 -10.45
C TYR A 706 35.52 -56.91 -10.66
N VAL A 707 36.18 -55.97 -9.98
CA VAL A 707 37.63 -55.85 -9.92
C VAL A 707 38.05 -55.85 -8.45
N TYR A 708 39.11 -56.57 -8.12
CA TYR A 708 39.57 -56.65 -6.74
C TYR A 708 40.04 -55.29 -6.24
N ALA A 709 39.53 -54.84 -5.10
CA ALA A 709 39.68 -53.47 -4.61
C ALA A 709 41.14 -53.03 -4.44
N LYS A 710 42.04 -53.96 -4.08
CA LYS A 710 43.48 -53.69 -3.90
C LYS A 710 44.18 -53.15 -5.16
N TYR A 711 43.59 -53.36 -6.34
CA TYR A 711 44.13 -52.89 -7.63
C TYR A 711 43.54 -51.57 -8.10
N ILE A 712 42.69 -50.94 -7.30
CA ILE A 712 42.01 -49.70 -7.65
C ILE A 712 42.31 -48.65 -6.58
N ASN A 713 43.09 -47.65 -6.95
CA ASN A 713 43.27 -46.45 -6.15
C ASN A 713 42.10 -45.51 -6.41
N ILE A 714 41.31 -45.19 -5.38
CA ILE A 714 40.23 -44.20 -5.52
C ILE A 714 40.89 -42.83 -5.71
N ILE A 715 40.66 -42.21 -6.86
CA ILE A 715 41.25 -40.91 -7.24
C ILE A 715 40.23 -39.78 -7.26
N ARG A 716 38.94 -40.10 -7.10
CA ARG A 716 37.86 -39.12 -6.93
C ARG A 716 36.67 -39.73 -6.24
#